data_AF-Q2JEG1-F1
#
_entry.id   AF-Q2JEG1-F1
#
_cell.length_a   1.000
_cell.length_b   1.000
_cell.length_c   1.000
_cell.angle_alpha   90.00
_cell.angle_beta   90.00
_cell.angle_gamma   90.00
#
_symmetry.space_group_name_H-M   'P 1'
#
loop_
_entity.id
_entity.type
_entity.pdbx_description
1 polymer ?
#
loop_
_entity_poly.entity_id
_entity_poly.type
_entity_poly.pdbx_seq_one_letter_code
_entity_poly.pdbx_strand_id
1 'polypeptide(L)'
;MQTTFLRVVTEAGAATVPAEAQFIVGRARTADYVIADSRVSRRHLLLEQTGSGWVVRDISSNGTWIDGQRMPETVPVHGEVRLRLGTPTGPEVVIHPQVPEGRRPLDEPEYDPGYDMQTMLPNAAGYSPPRPTGSSRGGRGTSHQGPTDPSQRGHDYDDQDQGERVSGVTSLEQEHERRTTYRLRPGTMSIGRARDNDIVITDLLASRRHAELYIGRSGLQIADLDSANGVFVNGRRINRASVGQGDVIAVGHHVFQLEGDQLVEYIDSGDVSFEADALNVWAGQKQLMHDMTFKLPGRALLGVVGPSGAGKSTLLNALTGFRPADKGTVRYAGRDLYSEYDELRRRIGYVPQEDLLHTSLTVRKALEFGAELRFPPDVTKAERRTRVDEVLAELGLTQHANTQVSRLSGGQRKRTSVALELLTRPTLLYLDEPTSGLDPGMDKNVMESLRKLADDGRTVIVVTHSVAQLDLCDYILVLAPGGYVAYFGPPQDALPFFGKRDYPDVFLTLEATPGAESAAKFRNSRYYVPASITAPSARPAPEELPSLRQQSVISQLVTLSRRTMAVVASDKSYLRLIIAFPFLLGLIPRAIGGNFDLTAEQAKQFSPNSDAPTVLLIMVLCACFMGMANSVREIVKERAIYRRERAIGLSRTAYVGSKILVLIVITVAQAIPFTLIGLAGRTPDRGVVLGNALLELLIAVIVVSLASAMLGLVISAMVDNADKTMPLLVLITMAQLIFSGGIVPVKGTPGLEQISYIAPARWGFASMASVGDLNRITLAGVLRPDNQKPVNPKVVDDPFFDHSASAYLTDIVAGLVVGVFLVIITSLLIRRMDPKTVKRAAAAPVSGPPR
;
A
#
# COMPACT_ATOMS: atom_id res chain seq x y z
N MET A 1 -57.40 26.40 -11.86
CA MET A 1 -56.12 26.02 -12.52
C MET A 1 -56.05 24.50 -12.49
N GLN A 2 -55.97 23.85 -13.66
CA GLN A 2 -55.73 22.40 -13.71
C GLN A 2 -54.33 22.13 -13.17
N THR A 3 -54.20 21.30 -12.13
CA THR A 3 -52.92 20.90 -11.57
C THR A 3 -52.19 20.09 -12.64
N THR A 4 -51.18 20.69 -13.27
CA THR A 4 -50.35 20.02 -14.27
C THR A 4 -49.35 19.15 -13.54
N PHE A 5 -49.43 17.83 -13.69
CA PHE A 5 -48.47 16.91 -13.09
C PHE A 5 -47.29 16.73 -14.04
N LEU A 6 -46.10 16.53 -13.48
CA LEU A 6 -44.92 16.21 -14.28
C LEU A 6 -44.78 14.70 -14.40
N ARG A 7 -44.46 14.19 -15.59
CA ARG A 7 -44.14 12.78 -15.80
C ARG A 7 -42.67 12.66 -16.17
N VAL A 8 -41.97 11.78 -15.47
CA VAL A 8 -40.59 11.38 -15.74
C VAL A 8 -40.64 10.01 -16.41
N VAL A 9 -40.08 9.89 -17.61
CA VAL A 9 -40.07 8.66 -18.42
C VAL A 9 -38.64 8.29 -18.75
N THR A 10 -38.32 7.01 -18.61
CA THR A 10 -37.04 6.40 -19.02
C THR A 10 -37.32 5.11 -19.79
N GLU A 11 -36.28 4.51 -20.37
CA GLU A 11 -36.41 3.19 -21.02
C GLU A 11 -36.92 2.10 -20.05
N ALA A 12 -36.68 2.24 -18.75
CA ALA A 12 -37.05 1.25 -17.74
C ALA A 12 -38.46 1.47 -17.15
N GLY A 13 -39.13 2.59 -17.44
CA GLY A 13 -40.49 2.88 -16.93
C GLY A 13 -40.80 4.36 -16.80
N ALA A 14 -41.88 4.70 -16.09
CA ALA A 14 -42.30 6.08 -15.86
C ALA A 14 -42.78 6.32 -14.42
N ALA A 15 -42.58 7.54 -13.93
CA ALA A 15 -43.11 7.99 -12.64
C ALA A 15 -43.77 9.37 -12.76
N THR A 16 -44.79 9.59 -11.95
CA THR A 16 -45.50 10.87 -11.86
C THR A 16 -45.00 11.63 -10.65
N VAL A 17 -44.61 12.88 -10.86
CA VAL A 17 -44.15 13.78 -9.82
C VAL A 17 -45.36 14.34 -9.06
N PRO A 18 -45.46 14.16 -7.74
CA PRO A 18 -46.56 14.72 -6.93
C PRO A 18 -46.53 16.25 -6.95
N ALA A 19 -47.71 16.89 -7.00
CA ALA A 19 -47.82 18.34 -6.87
C ALA A 19 -47.32 18.81 -5.49
N GLU A 20 -46.64 19.95 -5.43
CA GLU A 20 -46.05 20.55 -4.21
C GLU A 20 -44.89 19.77 -3.55
N ALA A 21 -44.38 18.70 -4.17
CA ALA A 21 -43.24 17.92 -3.64
C ALA A 21 -41.92 18.22 -4.38
N GLN A 22 -40.82 18.20 -3.63
CA GLN A 22 -39.49 18.01 -4.21
C GLN A 22 -39.35 16.55 -4.61
N PHE A 23 -39.00 16.29 -5.88
CA PHE A 23 -38.87 14.94 -6.40
C PHE A 23 -37.48 14.73 -6.98
N ILE A 24 -36.79 13.71 -6.48
CA ILE A 24 -35.40 13.44 -6.80
C ILE A 24 -35.31 12.25 -7.73
N VAL A 25 -34.67 12.46 -8.88
CA VAL A 25 -34.25 11.37 -9.78
C VAL A 25 -32.77 11.10 -9.53
N GLY A 26 -32.38 9.84 -9.35
CA GLY A 26 -30.98 9.50 -9.12
C GLY A 26 -30.72 8.01 -9.02
N ARG A 27 -29.46 7.61 -8.78
CA ARG A 27 -29.06 6.20 -8.64
C ARG A 27 -29.33 5.61 -7.26
N ALA A 28 -29.38 6.44 -6.22
CA ALA A 28 -29.60 5.93 -4.87
C ALA A 28 -31.02 5.40 -4.72
N ARG A 29 -31.19 4.31 -3.98
CA ARG A 29 -32.54 3.80 -3.62
C ARG A 29 -33.35 4.76 -2.74
N THR A 30 -32.72 5.80 -2.20
CA THR A 30 -33.38 6.90 -1.49
C THR A 30 -33.91 8.00 -2.43
N ALA A 31 -33.64 7.93 -3.73
CA ALA A 31 -34.25 8.81 -4.71
C ALA A 31 -35.71 8.40 -4.96
N ASP A 32 -36.58 9.37 -5.21
CA ASP A 32 -38.00 9.12 -5.50
C ASP A 32 -38.19 8.34 -6.81
N TYR A 33 -37.26 8.52 -7.76
CA TYR A 33 -37.16 7.69 -8.95
C TYR A 33 -35.72 7.21 -9.18
N VAL A 34 -35.55 5.89 -9.15
CA VAL A 34 -34.24 5.24 -9.16
C VAL A 34 -33.85 4.84 -10.57
N ILE A 35 -32.72 5.35 -11.06
CA ILE A 35 -32.10 4.93 -12.32
C ILE A 35 -30.82 4.15 -11.98
N ALA A 36 -30.85 2.84 -12.21
CA ALA A 36 -29.76 1.92 -11.88
C ALA A 36 -28.62 1.96 -12.92
N ASP A 37 -28.02 3.14 -13.09
CA ASP A 37 -26.89 3.37 -13.99
C ASP A 37 -25.79 4.12 -13.23
N SER A 38 -24.56 3.61 -13.29
CA SER A 38 -23.38 4.13 -12.57
C SER A 38 -22.96 5.54 -12.99
N ARG A 39 -23.35 5.98 -14.19
CA ARG A 39 -23.18 7.35 -14.66
C ARG A 39 -24.20 8.28 -14.02
N VAL A 40 -25.27 7.78 -13.39
CA VAL A 40 -26.23 8.63 -12.67
C VAL A 40 -25.73 8.87 -11.24
N SER A 41 -25.48 10.13 -10.89
CA SER A 41 -25.30 10.56 -9.50
C SER A 41 -26.39 10.03 -8.55
N ARG A 42 -26.05 9.76 -7.28
CA ARG A 42 -26.99 9.24 -6.27
C ARG A 42 -28.28 10.06 -6.17
N ARG A 43 -28.14 11.38 -6.21
CA ARG A 43 -29.20 12.36 -6.46
C ARG A 43 -28.74 13.16 -7.67
N HIS A 44 -29.47 13.08 -8.77
CA HIS A 44 -29.02 13.62 -10.05
C HIS A 44 -29.81 14.86 -10.44
N LEU A 45 -31.13 14.72 -10.47
CA LEU A 45 -32.04 15.81 -10.76
C LEU A 45 -32.93 16.07 -9.56
N LEU A 46 -33.19 17.34 -9.31
CA LEU A 46 -34.26 17.80 -8.43
C LEU A 46 -35.34 18.44 -9.29
N LEU A 47 -36.54 17.89 -9.24
CA LEU A 47 -37.73 18.46 -9.85
C LEU A 47 -38.52 19.18 -8.77
N GLU A 48 -38.76 20.47 -8.98
CA GLU A 48 -39.47 21.32 -8.02
C GLU A 48 -40.51 22.19 -8.73
N GLN A 49 -41.67 22.36 -8.09
CA GLN A 49 -42.71 23.27 -8.57
C GLN A 49 -42.45 24.66 -8.00
N THR A 50 -42.31 25.65 -8.89
CA THR A 50 -42.12 27.07 -8.53
C THR A 50 -43.36 27.88 -8.85
N GLY A 51 -43.43 29.14 -8.37
CA GLY A 51 -44.54 30.05 -8.66
C GLY A 51 -44.76 30.34 -10.15
N SER A 52 -43.78 30.06 -11.02
CA SER A 52 -43.84 30.22 -12.48
C SER A 52 -43.96 28.90 -13.27
N GLY A 53 -44.13 27.77 -12.59
CA GLY A 53 -44.22 26.43 -13.20
C GLY A 53 -43.17 25.45 -12.68
N TRP A 54 -43.02 24.32 -13.37
CA TRP A 54 -42.05 23.29 -12.98
C TRP A 54 -40.65 23.64 -13.46
N VAL A 55 -39.64 23.36 -12.63
CA VAL A 55 -38.23 23.47 -13.00
C VAL A 55 -37.49 22.18 -12.67
N VAL A 56 -36.50 21.87 -13.49
CA VAL A 56 -35.54 20.78 -13.26
C VAL A 56 -34.20 21.41 -12.94
N ARG A 57 -33.61 21.00 -11.82
CA ARG A 57 -32.29 21.44 -11.37
C ARG A 57 -31.30 20.29 -11.43
N ASP A 58 -30.13 20.53 -12.01
CA ASP A 58 -28.99 19.62 -11.93
C ASP A 58 -28.37 19.69 -10.53
N ILE A 59 -28.40 18.59 -9.79
CA ILE A 59 -27.76 18.45 -8.47
C ILE A 59 -26.70 17.34 -8.47
N SER A 60 -26.30 16.90 -9.67
CA SER A 60 -25.37 15.80 -9.87
C SER A 60 -23.90 16.23 -9.71
N SER A 61 -23.02 15.28 -9.38
CA SER A 61 -21.57 15.51 -9.36
C SER A 61 -20.96 15.52 -10.77
N ASN A 62 -21.62 14.90 -11.75
CA ASN A 62 -21.09 14.69 -13.09
C ASN A 62 -21.84 15.40 -14.23
N GLY A 63 -22.94 16.11 -13.95
CA GLY A 63 -23.65 16.96 -14.91
C GLY A 63 -24.83 16.29 -15.62
N THR A 64 -25.67 17.11 -16.24
CA THR A 64 -26.78 16.73 -17.12
C THR A 64 -26.61 17.37 -18.50
N TRP A 65 -27.06 16.72 -19.58
CA TRP A 65 -26.94 17.21 -20.96
C TRP A 65 -28.29 17.31 -21.68
N ILE A 66 -28.45 18.34 -22.52
CA ILE A 66 -29.57 18.57 -23.43
C ILE A 66 -28.98 18.77 -24.83
N ASP A 67 -29.44 17.98 -25.81
CA ASP A 67 -28.99 18.07 -27.22
C ASP A 67 -27.45 18.11 -27.38
N GLY A 68 -26.75 17.33 -26.57
CA GLY A 68 -25.27 17.25 -26.58
C GLY A 68 -24.54 18.39 -25.88
N GLN A 69 -25.23 19.42 -25.38
CA GLN A 69 -24.65 20.49 -24.57
C GLN A 69 -24.97 20.31 -23.08
N ARG A 70 -24.08 20.77 -22.20
CA ARG A 70 -24.29 20.66 -20.76
C ARG A 70 -25.44 21.59 -20.34
N MET A 71 -26.41 21.03 -19.63
CA MET A 71 -27.58 21.75 -19.13
C MET A 71 -27.16 22.89 -18.19
N PRO A 72 -27.80 24.07 -18.26
CA PRO A 72 -27.68 25.07 -17.20
C PRO A 72 -28.15 24.48 -15.86
N GLU A 73 -27.71 25.06 -14.74
CA GLU A 73 -27.98 24.53 -13.39
C GLU A 73 -29.48 24.32 -13.12
N THR A 74 -30.35 25.15 -13.72
CA THR A 74 -31.81 25.01 -13.66
C THR A 74 -32.44 25.28 -15.04
N VAL A 75 -33.40 24.45 -15.44
CA VAL A 75 -34.18 24.60 -16.69
C VAL A 75 -35.68 24.56 -16.37
N PRO A 76 -36.49 25.52 -16.84
CA PRO A 76 -37.94 25.47 -16.72
C PRO A 76 -38.56 24.45 -17.69
N VAL A 77 -39.56 23.70 -17.22
CA VAL A 77 -40.25 22.68 -18.00
C VAL A 77 -41.57 23.26 -18.53
N HIS A 78 -41.53 23.78 -19.75
CA HIS A 78 -42.72 24.28 -20.46
C HIS A 78 -43.33 23.26 -21.44
N GLY A 79 -42.60 22.19 -21.75
CA GLY A 79 -42.98 21.13 -22.68
C GLY A 79 -42.13 19.88 -22.44
N GLU A 80 -42.05 18.98 -23.43
CA GLU A 80 -41.16 17.81 -23.35
C GLU A 80 -39.69 18.26 -23.32
N VAL A 81 -38.94 17.81 -22.32
CA VAL A 81 -37.51 18.04 -22.14
C VAL A 81 -36.82 16.70 -22.09
N ARG A 82 -35.86 16.47 -22.99
CA ARG A 82 -35.05 15.24 -23.02
C ARG A 82 -33.68 15.52 -22.42
N LEU A 83 -33.34 14.76 -21.39
CA LEU A 83 -32.12 14.91 -20.62
C LEU A 83 -31.28 13.64 -20.74
N ARG A 84 -29.97 13.79 -20.92
CA ARG A 84 -28.99 12.71 -20.79
C ARG A 84 -28.23 12.90 -19.49
N LEU A 85 -28.32 11.91 -18.60
CA LEU A 85 -27.76 12.04 -17.25
C LEU A 85 -26.30 11.60 -17.20
N GLY A 86 -25.45 12.41 -16.58
CA GLY A 86 -24.09 12.03 -16.19
C GLY A 86 -23.03 12.03 -17.28
N THR A 87 -23.41 11.80 -18.54
CA THR A 87 -22.59 12.01 -19.75
C THR A 87 -23.50 12.36 -20.94
N PRO A 88 -22.98 12.93 -22.06
CA PRO A 88 -23.77 13.14 -23.27
C PRO A 88 -24.42 11.85 -23.83
N THR A 89 -23.82 10.69 -23.54
CA THR A 89 -24.27 9.35 -23.94
C THR A 89 -24.91 8.58 -22.77
N GLY A 90 -25.29 9.28 -21.70
CA GLY A 90 -25.88 8.69 -20.50
C GLY A 90 -27.31 8.19 -20.71
N PRO A 91 -27.93 7.60 -19.68
CA PRO A 91 -29.33 7.20 -19.74
C PRO A 91 -30.22 8.40 -20.02
N GLU A 92 -31.20 8.22 -20.90
CA GLU A 92 -32.16 9.25 -21.28
C GLU A 92 -33.30 9.33 -20.28
N VAL A 93 -33.64 10.56 -19.89
CA VAL A 93 -34.80 10.89 -19.08
C VAL A 93 -35.61 11.93 -19.83
N VAL A 94 -36.84 11.57 -20.18
CA VAL A 94 -37.80 12.45 -20.81
C VAL A 94 -38.75 12.96 -19.74
N ILE A 95 -38.83 14.28 -19.61
CA ILE A 95 -39.67 14.96 -18.64
C ILE A 95 -40.71 15.76 -19.41
N HIS A 96 -42.00 15.55 -19.16
CA HIS A 96 -43.04 16.35 -19.79
C HIS A 96 -44.19 16.67 -18.82
N PRO A 97 -44.80 17.85 -18.93
CA PRO A 97 -46.04 18.16 -18.22
C PRO A 97 -47.19 17.39 -18.87
N GLN A 98 -48.00 16.72 -18.05
CA GLN A 98 -49.19 16.01 -18.48
C GLN A 98 -50.43 16.71 -17.92
N VAL A 99 -51.37 17.05 -18.80
CA VAL A 99 -52.73 17.49 -18.42
C VAL A 99 -53.59 16.23 -18.29
N PRO A 100 -54.31 16.01 -17.18
CA PRO A 100 -55.13 14.82 -17.04
C PRO A 100 -56.22 14.80 -18.12
N GLU A 101 -56.20 13.79 -18.99
CA GLU A 101 -57.31 13.50 -19.89
C GLU A 101 -58.54 13.14 -19.04
N GLY A 102 -59.65 13.84 -19.27
CA GLY A 102 -60.92 13.57 -18.60
C GLY A 102 -61.38 12.14 -18.87
N ARG A 103 -61.77 11.44 -17.80
CA ARG A 103 -62.48 10.15 -17.88
C ARG A 103 -63.62 10.23 -18.90
N ARG A 104 -63.60 9.37 -19.92
CA ARG A 104 -64.82 9.01 -20.65
C ARG A 104 -65.73 8.19 -19.72
N PRO A 105 -67.07 8.30 -19.82
CA PRO A 105 -67.99 7.46 -19.06
C PRO A 105 -67.70 5.98 -19.35
N LEU A 106 -67.75 5.16 -18.31
CA LEU A 106 -67.58 3.71 -18.35
C LEU A 106 -68.56 3.08 -19.35
N ASP A 107 -68.06 2.27 -20.28
CA ASP A 107 -68.89 1.23 -20.92
C ASP A 107 -69.32 0.25 -19.82
N GLU A 108 -70.63 0.07 -19.68
CA GLU A 108 -71.25 -0.87 -18.75
C GLU A 108 -70.81 -2.31 -19.10
N PRO A 109 -70.47 -3.16 -18.12
CA PRO A 109 -70.32 -4.59 -18.37
C PRO A 109 -71.69 -5.24 -18.56
N GLU A 110 -71.81 -6.01 -19.63
CA GLU A 110 -72.95 -6.85 -19.98
C GLU A 110 -73.26 -7.85 -18.85
N TYR A 111 -74.52 -7.89 -18.42
CA TYR A 111 -75.03 -8.72 -17.33
C TYR A 111 -75.19 -10.19 -17.77
N ASP A 112 -74.44 -11.10 -17.16
CA ASP A 112 -74.57 -12.56 -17.31
C ASP A 112 -75.40 -13.17 -16.15
N PRO A 113 -76.63 -13.67 -16.38
CA PRO A 113 -77.53 -14.14 -15.33
C PRO A 113 -77.27 -15.61 -14.95
N GLY A 114 -76.06 -15.94 -14.52
CA GLY A 114 -75.64 -17.35 -14.34
C GLY A 114 -74.87 -17.74 -13.09
N TYR A 115 -74.50 -16.82 -12.18
CA TYR A 115 -73.63 -17.18 -11.04
C TYR A 115 -74.23 -16.85 -9.67
N ASP A 116 -74.64 -17.93 -8.99
CA ASP A 116 -75.14 -17.96 -7.63
C ASP A 116 -73.99 -17.79 -6.61
N MET A 117 -74.00 -16.68 -5.87
CA MET A 117 -73.06 -16.40 -4.79
C MET A 117 -73.57 -17.00 -3.49
N GLN A 118 -73.25 -18.27 -3.26
CA GLN A 118 -73.24 -18.83 -1.91
C GLN A 118 -72.01 -19.69 -1.69
N THR A 119 -71.33 -19.39 -0.58
CA THR A 119 -70.13 -20.03 -0.02
C THR A 119 -68.80 -19.55 -0.59
N MET A 120 -68.00 -18.85 0.23
CA MET A 120 -66.59 -19.17 0.53
C MET A 120 -66.00 -18.11 1.48
N LEU A 121 -66.20 -18.33 2.78
CA LEU A 121 -65.28 -17.94 3.87
C LEU A 121 -65.36 -19.07 4.94
N PRO A 122 -64.33 -19.27 5.77
CA PRO A 122 -63.61 -20.55 5.89
C PRO A 122 -63.79 -21.21 7.27
N ASN A 123 -63.47 -22.51 7.41
CA ASN A 123 -62.99 -23.03 8.69
C ASN A 123 -62.31 -24.41 8.66
N ALA A 124 -61.10 -24.38 9.20
CA ALA A 124 -60.36 -25.31 10.07
C ALA A 124 -60.87 -26.74 10.41
N ALA A 125 -59.84 -27.60 10.55
CA ALA A 125 -59.65 -28.70 11.51
C ALA A 125 -60.13 -30.13 11.15
N GLY A 126 -59.22 -31.10 11.33
CA GLY A 126 -59.56 -32.52 11.35
C GLY A 126 -58.39 -33.50 11.16
N TYR A 127 -57.56 -33.66 12.19
CA TYR A 127 -56.54 -34.72 12.33
C TYR A 127 -57.19 -36.07 12.73
N SER A 128 -56.53 -37.19 12.40
CA SER A 128 -56.36 -38.46 13.18
C SER A 128 -56.57 -39.78 12.33
N PRO A 129 -56.06 -40.97 12.74
CA PRO A 129 -54.67 -41.44 12.55
C PRO A 129 -54.63 -42.97 12.14
N PRO A 130 -53.66 -43.86 12.48
CA PRO A 130 -53.01 -44.77 11.51
C PRO A 130 -53.18 -46.28 11.82
N ARG A 131 -52.60 -47.21 11.02
CA ARG A 131 -51.94 -48.49 11.45
C ARG A 131 -51.43 -49.37 10.27
N PRO A 132 -50.51 -50.36 10.50
CA PRO A 132 -49.26 -50.49 9.73
C PRO A 132 -48.81 -51.94 9.35
N THR A 133 -47.57 -52.03 8.84
CA THR A 133 -46.55 -53.13 8.91
C THR A 133 -46.48 -54.27 7.88
N GLY A 134 -45.24 -54.51 7.42
CA GLY A 134 -44.68 -55.71 6.77
C GLY A 134 -43.45 -55.36 5.89
N SER A 135 -42.22 -55.20 6.44
CA SER A 135 -41.14 -56.20 6.69
C SER A 135 -40.22 -56.59 5.50
N SER A 136 -39.08 -55.90 5.43
CA SER A 136 -37.65 -56.31 5.28
C SER A 136 -37.13 -57.52 4.45
N ARG A 137 -35.88 -57.29 3.95
CA ARG A 137 -34.79 -58.17 3.40
C ARG A 137 -34.90 -58.52 1.90
N GLY A 138 -33.88 -58.51 1.04
CA GLY A 138 -32.42 -58.34 1.11
C GLY A 138 -31.75 -59.27 0.04
N GLY A 139 -30.68 -58.85 -0.66
CA GLY A 139 -29.75 -59.80 -1.32
C GLY A 139 -29.26 -59.53 -2.75
N ARG A 140 -27.92 -59.52 -2.90
CA ARG A 140 -26.99 -59.51 -4.07
C ARG A 140 -27.30 -60.43 -5.28
N GLY A 141 -26.73 -60.08 -6.47
CA GLY A 141 -26.04 -61.04 -7.35
C GLY A 141 -26.19 -60.93 -8.89
N THR A 142 -25.20 -60.30 -9.55
CA THR A 142 -24.51 -60.64 -10.83
C THR A 142 -25.20 -61.24 -12.09
N SER A 143 -24.84 -60.61 -13.23
CA SER A 143 -24.39 -61.13 -14.54
C SER A 143 -25.37 -61.50 -15.69
N HIS A 144 -25.14 -60.81 -16.82
CA HIS A 144 -25.13 -61.23 -18.23
C HIS A 144 -26.42 -61.73 -18.92
N GLN A 145 -26.94 -60.94 -19.87
CA GLN A 145 -26.85 -61.15 -21.35
C GLN A 145 -27.79 -60.17 -22.07
N GLY A 146 -27.31 -59.52 -23.14
CA GLY A 146 -28.17 -58.89 -24.16
C GLY A 146 -28.82 -59.95 -25.07
N PRO A 147 -29.54 -59.61 -26.16
CA PRO A 147 -29.37 -58.35 -26.93
C PRO A 147 -30.67 -57.67 -27.46
N THR A 148 -30.43 -56.49 -28.03
CA THR A 148 -31.07 -55.83 -29.21
C THR A 148 -32.44 -55.13 -29.13
N ASP A 149 -32.31 -53.80 -29.35
CA ASP A 149 -33.12 -52.82 -30.10
C ASP A 149 -34.46 -52.34 -29.51
N PRO A 150 -34.66 -51.01 -29.38
CA PRO A 150 -35.33 -50.30 -30.47
C PRO A 150 -34.84 -48.85 -30.75
N SER A 151 -34.59 -48.58 -32.02
CA SER A 151 -35.23 -47.54 -32.85
C SER A 151 -35.35 -46.07 -32.34
N GLN A 152 -34.78 -45.19 -33.18
CA GLN A 152 -35.29 -43.88 -33.64
C GLN A 152 -34.71 -42.57 -33.06
N ARG A 153 -33.92 -41.96 -33.97
CA ARG A 153 -33.94 -40.57 -34.47
C ARG A 153 -33.28 -39.48 -33.63
N GLY A 154 -32.00 -39.27 -33.95
CA GLY A 154 -31.33 -37.98 -33.83
C GLY A 154 -31.73 -37.03 -34.95
N HIS A 155 -31.76 -35.74 -34.62
CA HIS A 155 -31.77 -34.62 -35.54
C HIS A 155 -30.49 -33.82 -35.30
N ASP A 156 -29.52 -34.00 -36.18
CA ASP A 156 -28.45 -33.03 -36.42
C ASP A 156 -29.02 -31.95 -37.34
N TYR A 157 -28.91 -30.69 -36.94
CA TYR A 157 -28.99 -29.53 -37.83
C TYR A 157 -27.63 -28.84 -37.81
N ASP A 158 -26.86 -29.08 -38.87
CA ASP A 158 -25.92 -28.10 -39.43
C ASP A 158 -26.76 -26.90 -39.88
N ASP A 159 -26.47 -25.71 -39.39
CA ASP A 159 -26.81 -24.49 -40.13
C ASP A 159 -25.65 -23.49 -40.08
N GLN A 160 -25.15 -23.20 -41.27
CA GLN A 160 -24.16 -22.18 -41.56
C GLN A 160 -24.89 -20.84 -41.54
N ASP A 161 -24.81 -20.09 -40.45
CA ASP A 161 -25.29 -18.71 -40.45
C ASP A 161 -24.13 -17.71 -40.59
N GLN A 162 -24.01 -17.17 -41.80
CA GLN A 162 -23.23 -15.99 -42.13
C GLN A 162 -23.94 -14.76 -41.52
N GLY A 163 -23.70 -14.53 -40.23
CA GLY A 163 -24.10 -13.28 -39.56
C GLY A 163 -23.04 -12.20 -39.74
N GLU A 164 -23.43 -11.10 -40.36
CA GLU A 164 -22.67 -9.86 -40.54
C GLU A 164 -21.88 -9.45 -39.29
N ARG A 165 -20.57 -9.20 -39.48
CA ARG A 165 -19.76 -8.46 -38.51
C ARG A 165 -20.25 -7.02 -38.48
N VAL A 166 -21.23 -6.74 -37.61
CA VAL A 166 -21.36 -5.41 -37.00
C VAL A 166 -20.03 -5.15 -36.30
N SER A 167 -19.33 -4.08 -36.71
CA SER A 167 -18.05 -3.64 -36.16
C SER A 167 -18.10 -3.66 -34.64
N GLY A 168 -17.38 -4.63 -34.06
CA GLY A 168 -17.44 -4.93 -32.63
C GLY A 168 -16.94 -3.75 -31.80
N VAL A 169 -17.78 -3.34 -30.86
CA VAL A 169 -17.40 -2.47 -29.77
C VAL A 169 -16.26 -3.16 -29.00
N THR A 170 -15.09 -2.53 -28.86
CA THR A 170 -13.97 -3.13 -28.13
C THR A 170 -14.32 -3.26 -26.63
N SER A 171 -13.69 -4.18 -25.89
CA SER A 171 -13.90 -4.30 -24.44
C SER A 171 -13.56 -3.01 -23.68
N LEU A 172 -12.69 -2.16 -24.25
CA LEU A 172 -12.36 -0.84 -23.69
C LEU A 172 -13.48 0.20 -23.92
N GLU A 173 -14.18 0.16 -25.06
CA GLU A 173 -15.29 1.08 -25.39
C GLU A 173 -16.51 0.88 -24.48
N GLN A 174 -16.66 -0.29 -23.85
CA GLN A 174 -17.76 -0.54 -22.90
C GLN A 174 -17.49 0.03 -21.51
N GLU A 175 -16.23 0.25 -21.12
CA GLU A 175 -15.85 0.53 -19.72
C GLU A 175 -15.03 1.82 -19.53
N HIS A 176 -14.56 2.46 -20.61
CA HIS A 176 -13.78 3.71 -20.54
C HIS A 176 -14.38 4.80 -21.43
N GLU A 177 -14.30 6.06 -20.99
CA GLU A 177 -14.73 7.19 -21.80
C GLU A 177 -13.69 7.49 -22.88
N ARG A 178 -14.12 7.41 -24.15
CA ARG A 178 -13.34 7.89 -25.31
C ARG A 178 -13.25 9.41 -25.22
N ARG A 179 -12.03 9.92 -25.00
CA ARG A 179 -11.83 11.35 -24.75
C ARG A 179 -11.32 12.09 -25.97
N THR A 180 -10.21 11.60 -26.53
CA THR A 180 -9.47 12.31 -27.57
C THR A 180 -9.00 11.31 -28.60
N THR A 181 -9.01 11.71 -29.87
CA THR A 181 -8.51 10.88 -30.97
C THR A 181 -7.37 11.62 -31.64
N TYR A 182 -6.21 10.98 -31.72
CA TYR A 182 -4.99 11.56 -32.27
C TYR A 182 -4.70 10.91 -33.63
N ARG A 183 -4.72 11.72 -34.69
CA ARG A 183 -4.38 11.24 -36.02
C ARG A 183 -2.88 10.98 -36.12
N LEU A 184 -2.50 9.77 -36.52
CA LEU A 184 -1.11 9.38 -36.66
C LEU A 184 -0.53 9.99 -37.94
N ARG A 185 0.64 10.64 -37.82
CA ARG A 185 1.37 11.24 -38.93
C ARG A 185 2.61 10.40 -39.24
N PRO A 186 2.92 10.11 -40.52
CA PRO A 186 4.13 9.38 -40.87
C PRO A 186 5.39 10.04 -40.28
N GLY A 187 6.31 9.22 -39.78
CA GLY A 187 7.50 9.69 -39.08
C GLY A 187 7.40 9.49 -37.57
N THR A 188 7.86 10.46 -36.81
CA THR A 188 8.01 10.35 -35.36
C THR A 188 7.04 11.27 -34.64
N MET A 189 6.33 10.75 -33.64
CA MET A 189 5.44 11.52 -32.77
C MET A 189 5.79 11.26 -31.30
N SER A 190 5.66 12.27 -30.46
CA SER A 190 6.04 12.21 -29.04
C SER A 190 4.81 12.19 -28.12
N ILE A 191 4.89 11.43 -27.03
CA ILE A 191 3.91 11.37 -25.95
C ILE A 191 4.56 11.82 -24.64
N GLY A 192 3.95 12.76 -23.92
CA GLY A 192 4.44 13.15 -22.60
C GLY A 192 3.71 14.34 -21.98
N ARG A 193 4.12 14.73 -20.77
CA ARG A 193 3.49 15.82 -20.01
C ARG A 193 3.86 17.23 -20.49
N ALA A 194 5.01 17.38 -21.13
CA ALA A 194 5.44 18.69 -21.61
C ALA A 194 4.60 19.14 -22.81
N ARG A 195 4.38 20.46 -22.93
CA ARG A 195 3.49 21.05 -23.94
C ARG A 195 4.05 20.99 -25.38
N ASP A 196 5.32 20.63 -25.52
CA ASP A 196 6.03 20.44 -26.78
C ASP A 196 5.92 19.02 -27.34
N ASN A 197 5.21 18.10 -26.66
CA ASN A 197 4.89 16.79 -27.22
C ASN A 197 3.74 16.88 -28.23
N ASP A 198 3.71 15.97 -29.18
CA ASP A 198 2.59 15.83 -30.13
C ASP A 198 1.30 15.38 -29.44
N ILE A 199 1.44 14.50 -28.45
CA ILE A 199 0.35 14.01 -27.59
C ILE A 199 0.68 14.42 -26.15
N VAL A 200 -0.06 15.41 -25.64
CA VAL A 200 0.18 15.98 -24.31
C VAL A 200 -0.74 15.33 -23.29
N ILE A 201 -0.17 14.73 -22.25
CA ILE A 201 -0.91 14.09 -21.15
C ILE A 201 -0.73 14.86 -19.83
N THR A 202 -1.81 15.13 -19.11
CA THR A 202 -1.78 15.96 -17.88
C THR A 202 -1.50 15.18 -16.59
N ASP A 203 -1.09 13.92 -16.69
CA ASP A 203 -0.83 13.05 -15.55
C ASP A 203 0.57 13.28 -14.94
N LEU A 204 0.62 13.46 -13.62
CA LEU A 204 1.88 13.58 -12.87
C LEU A 204 2.67 12.28 -12.79
N LEU A 205 2.05 11.12 -13.06
CA LEU A 205 2.78 9.87 -13.24
C LEU A 205 3.49 9.78 -14.60
N ALA A 206 3.19 10.66 -15.55
CA ALA A 206 3.89 10.70 -16.82
C ALA A 206 5.13 11.61 -16.76
N SER A 207 6.23 11.11 -17.30
CA SER A 207 7.41 11.93 -17.61
C SER A 207 7.08 13.03 -18.62
N ARG A 208 7.86 14.12 -18.59
CA ARG A 208 7.74 15.28 -19.49
C ARG A 208 7.84 14.87 -20.95
N ARG A 209 8.77 13.98 -21.30
CA ARG A 209 8.80 13.22 -22.55
C ARG A 209 8.82 11.75 -22.13
N HIS A 210 7.77 11.01 -22.46
CA HIS A 210 7.54 9.69 -21.89
C HIS A 210 7.84 8.60 -22.92
N ALA A 211 7.28 8.76 -24.12
CA ALA A 211 7.36 7.77 -25.17
C ALA A 211 7.48 8.44 -26.53
N GLU A 212 7.96 7.67 -27.50
CA GLU A 212 8.08 8.05 -28.88
C GLU A 212 7.42 7.00 -29.77
N LEU A 213 6.53 7.45 -30.64
CA LEU A 213 5.84 6.66 -31.65
C LEU A 213 6.60 6.80 -32.98
N TYR A 214 6.90 5.68 -33.61
CA TYR A 214 7.45 5.62 -34.96
C TYR A 214 6.41 5.03 -35.90
N ILE A 215 5.91 5.84 -36.83
CA ILE A 215 4.89 5.48 -37.80
C ILE A 215 5.56 5.28 -39.15
N GLY A 216 5.83 4.03 -39.49
CA GLY A 216 6.50 3.63 -40.74
C GLY A 216 5.63 2.75 -41.63
N ARG A 217 6.17 2.34 -42.78
CA ARG A 217 5.50 1.38 -43.69
C ARG A 217 5.30 0.00 -43.06
N SER A 218 6.09 -0.34 -42.04
CA SER A 218 6.03 -1.58 -41.28
C SER A 218 5.02 -1.57 -40.12
N GLY A 219 4.21 -0.52 -39.97
CA GLY A 219 3.27 -0.33 -38.87
C GLY A 219 3.75 0.65 -37.80
N LEU A 220 3.00 0.73 -36.70
CA LEU A 220 3.30 1.58 -35.55
C LEU A 220 4.28 0.87 -34.61
N GLN A 221 5.33 1.56 -34.18
CA GLN A 221 6.18 1.15 -33.07
C GLN A 221 6.16 2.21 -31.97
N ILE A 222 6.22 1.79 -30.71
CA ILE A 222 6.38 2.67 -29.56
C ILE A 222 7.68 2.35 -28.84
N ALA A 223 8.39 3.38 -28.41
CA ALA A 223 9.59 3.29 -27.59
C ALA A 223 9.43 4.11 -26.31
N ASP A 224 9.83 3.53 -25.19
CA ASP A 224 9.94 4.23 -23.90
C ASP A 224 11.23 5.07 -23.89
N LEU A 225 11.12 6.34 -23.49
CA LEU A 225 12.25 7.28 -23.45
C LEU A 225 12.94 7.27 -22.07
N ASP A 226 13.20 6.08 -21.52
CA ASP A 226 13.65 5.86 -20.14
C ASP A 226 12.74 6.59 -19.13
N SER A 227 11.43 6.44 -19.33
CA SER A 227 10.44 7.12 -18.51
C SER A 227 10.42 6.55 -17.10
N ALA A 228 10.09 7.40 -16.13
CA ALA A 228 10.14 7.05 -14.72
C ALA A 228 9.17 5.91 -14.35
N ASN A 229 8.03 5.82 -15.03
CA ASN A 229 7.02 4.80 -14.77
C ASN A 229 6.94 3.72 -15.86
N GLY A 230 7.58 3.93 -17.02
CA GLY A 230 7.55 3.01 -18.15
C GLY A 230 6.29 3.11 -19.00
N VAL A 231 6.45 2.75 -20.27
CA VAL A 231 5.36 2.43 -21.20
C VAL A 231 4.97 0.95 -21.07
N PHE A 232 3.67 0.67 -21.18
CA PHE A 232 3.13 -0.69 -21.14
C PHE A 232 2.35 -0.96 -22.41
N VAL A 233 2.48 -2.17 -22.94
CA VAL A 233 1.67 -2.67 -24.05
C VAL A 233 1.06 -4.00 -23.59
N ASN A 234 -0.26 -4.07 -23.55
CA ASN A 234 -1.03 -5.23 -23.05
C ASN A 234 -0.51 -5.71 -21.67
N GLY A 235 -0.37 -4.75 -20.73
CA GLY A 235 0.05 -4.99 -19.35
C GLY A 235 1.54 -5.27 -19.15
N ARG A 236 2.33 -5.39 -20.23
CA ARG A 236 3.77 -5.66 -20.16
C ARG A 236 4.57 -4.38 -20.36
N ARG A 237 5.52 -4.11 -19.46
CA ARG A 237 6.45 -2.99 -19.62
C ARG A 237 7.35 -3.23 -20.83
N ILE A 238 7.50 -2.22 -21.67
CA ILE A 238 8.33 -2.30 -22.90
C ILE A 238 9.44 -1.24 -22.87
N ASN A 239 10.53 -1.52 -23.58
CA ASN A 239 11.50 -0.49 -23.99
C ASN A 239 11.22 -0.04 -25.43
N ARG A 240 10.93 -0.99 -26.33
CA ARG A 240 10.42 -0.75 -27.68
C ARG A 240 9.55 -1.93 -28.10
N ALA A 241 8.41 -1.67 -28.72
CA ALA A 241 7.49 -2.70 -29.19
C ALA A 241 6.74 -2.24 -30.45
N SER A 242 6.37 -3.19 -31.31
CA SER A 242 5.38 -2.92 -32.37
C SER A 242 3.97 -2.96 -31.76
N VAL A 243 3.10 -2.08 -32.23
CA VAL A 243 1.70 -1.96 -31.77
C VAL A 243 0.78 -2.31 -32.93
N GLY A 244 -0.01 -3.36 -32.75
CA GLY A 244 -1.05 -3.81 -33.67
C GLY A 244 -2.40 -3.14 -33.42
N GLN A 245 -3.36 -3.40 -34.30
CA GLN A 245 -4.74 -2.96 -34.12
C GLN A 245 -5.33 -3.59 -32.86
N GLY A 246 -5.98 -2.78 -32.02
CA GLY A 246 -6.57 -3.23 -30.77
C GLY A 246 -5.59 -3.41 -29.59
N ASP A 247 -4.28 -3.28 -29.80
CA ASP A 247 -3.30 -3.31 -28.71
C ASP A 247 -3.48 -2.11 -27.78
N VAL A 248 -3.35 -2.39 -26.48
CA VAL A 248 -3.57 -1.41 -25.41
C VAL A 248 -2.24 -0.86 -24.93
N ILE A 249 -2.01 0.42 -25.15
CA ILE A 249 -0.84 1.15 -24.66
C ILE A 249 -1.23 1.90 -23.38
N ALA A 250 -0.47 1.73 -22.30
CA ALA A 250 -0.69 2.51 -21.07
C ALA A 250 0.51 3.40 -20.74
N VAL A 251 0.20 4.66 -20.40
CA VAL A 251 1.15 5.71 -20.02
C VAL A 251 0.58 6.47 -18.81
N GLY A 252 1.11 6.21 -17.61
CA GLY A 252 0.48 6.69 -16.38
C GLY A 252 -0.91 6.07 -16.20
N HIS A 253 -1.95 6.89 -16.00
CA HIS A 253 -3.35 6.47 -16.00
C HIS A 253 -4.01 6.52 -17.38
N HIS A 254 -3.33 7.08 -18.39
CA HIS A 254 -3.87 7.18 -19.75
C HIS A 254 -3.71 5.85 -20.48
N VAL A 255 -4.79 5.41 -21.13
CA VAL A 255 -4.80 4.23 -21.99
C VAL A 255 -5.02 4.69 -23.42
N PHE A 256 -4.30 4.09 -24.35
CA PHE A 256 -4.44 4.35 -25.78
C PHE A 256 -4.65 3.06 -26.53
N GLN A 257 -5.48 3.09 -27.56
CA GLN A 257 -5.67 1.96 -28.48
C GLN A 257 -5.47 2.42 -29.92
N LEU A 258 -4.83 1.58 -30.72
CA LEU A 258 -4.72 1.82 -32.16
C LEU A 258 -6.02 1.38 -32.84
N GLU A 259 -6.69 2.33 -33.50
CA GLU A 259 -7.88 2.14 -34.32
C GLU A 259 -7.64 2.74 -35.71
N GLY A 260 -7.40 1.90 -36.71
CA GLY A 260 -7.10 2.35 -38.07
C GLY A 260 -5.80 3.17 -38.12
N ASP A 261 -5.87 4.42 -38.59
CA ASP A 261 -4.77 5.40 -38.62
C ASP A 261 -4.77 6.36 -37.42
N GLN A 262 -5.50 6.02 -36.36
CA GLN A 262 -5.71 6.89 -35.21
C GLN A 262 -5.34 6.20 -33.91
N LEU A 263 -4.79 6.98 -32.99
CA LEU A 263 -4.59 6.56 -31.62
C LEU A 263 -5.71 7.17 -30.78
N VAL A 264 -6.56 6.31 -30.22
CA VAL A 264 -7.70 6.73 -29.41
C VAL A 264 -7.33 6.67 -27.94
N GLU A 265 -7.53 7.77 -27.23
CA GLU A 265 -7.29 7.88 -25.81
C GLU A 265 -8.56 7.53 -25.02
N TYR A 266 -8.37 6.56 -24.13
CA TYR A 266 -9.31 6.11 -23.13
C TYR A 266 -8.81 6.54 -21.76
N ILE A 267 -9.68 7.19 -20.99
CA ILE A 267 -9.41 7.54 -19.61
C ILE A 267 -10.42 6.83 -18.73
N ASP A 268 -9.95 6.31 -17.58
CA ASP A 268 -10.83 5.83 -16.52
C ASP A 268 -11.70 7.00 -16.06
N SER A 269 -12.96 7.02 -16.48
CA SER A 269 -13.95 7.99 -16.01
C SER A 269 -14.34 7.75 -14.55
N GLY A 270 -13.76 6.74 -13.91
CA GLY A 270 -14.14 6.27 -12.57
C GLY A 270 -15.27 5.25 -12.58
N ASP A 271 -15.90 5.02 -13.74
CA ASP A 271 -16.93 3.98 -13.92
C ASP A 271 -16.33 2.61 -14.24
N VAL A 272 -15.24 2.27 -13.56
CA VAL A 272 -14.50 1.04 -13.83
C VAL A 272 -15.08 -0.10 -13.02
N SER A 273 -15.54 -1.14 -13.71
CA SER A 273 -16.04 -2.36 -13.09
C SER A 273 -14.92 -3.09 -12.34
N PHE A 274 -15.24 -3.62 -11.16
CA PHE A 274 -14.34 -4.47 -10.38
C PHE A 274 -15.02 -5.81 -10.10
N GLU A 275 -14.36 -6.89 -10.50
CA GLU A 275 -14.93 -8.23 -10.45
C GLU A 275 -13.98 -9.18 -9.73
N ALA A 276 -14.54 -10.00 -8.83
CA ALA A 276 -13.91 -11.17 -8.28
C ALA A 276 -14.70 -12.38 -8.76
N ASP A 277 -14.02 -13.36 -9.34
CA ASP A 277 -14.65 -14.59 -9.85
C ASP A 277 -13.97 -15.83 -9.28
N ALA A 278 -14.75 -16.63 -8.54
CA ALA A 278 -14.39 -17.93 -7.98
C ALA A 278 -13.06 -17.93 -7.21
N LEU A 279 -12.80 -16.91 -6.39
CA LEU A 279 -11.53 -16.80 -5.67
C LEU A 279 -11.44 -17.89 -4.59
N ASN A 280 -10.32 -18.62 -4.61
CA ASN A 280 -10.01 -19.62 -3.60
C ASN A 280 -8.55 -19.47 -3.14
N VAL A 281 -8.33 -19.56 -1.82
CA VAL A 281 -7.01 -19.37 -1.19
C VAL A 281 -6.73 -20.49 -0.21
N TRP A 282 -5.53 -21.07 -0.23
CA TRP A 282 -5.08 -22.12 0.68
C TRP A 282 -3.86 -21.69 1.49
N ALA A 283 -3.78 -22.11 2.75
CA ALA A 283 -2.58 -22.05 3.57
C ALA A 283 -2.16 -23.46 3.98
N GLY A 284 -1.19 -24.01 3.26
CA GLY A 284 -0.84 -25.43 3.35
C GLY A 284 -2.05 -26.29 2.94
N GLN A 285 -2.52 -27.13 3.86
CA GLN A 285 -3.69 -28.01 3.63
C GLN A 285 -5.04 -27.34 3.94
N LYS A 286 -5.05 -26.17 4.62
CA LYS A 286 -6.29 -25.50 5.03
C LYS A 286 -6.72 -24.49 3.97
N GLN A 287 -7.94 -24.63 3.47
CA GLN A 287 -8.56 -23.60 2.63
C GLN A 287 -9.01 -22.42 3.52
N LEU A 288 -8.61 -21.20 3.14
CA LEU A 288 -8.90 -19.95 3.84
C LEU A 288 -10.01 -19.13 3.17
N MET A 289 -10.35 -19.45 1.93
CA MET A 289 -11.38 -18.77 1.14
C MET A 289 -12.00 -19.73 0.15
N HIS A 290 -13.32 -19.67 0.03
CA HIS A 290 -14.11 -20.58 -0.78
C HIS A 290 -14.99 -19.81 -1.76
N ASP A 291 -14.72 -20.00 -3.05
CA ASP A 291 -15.59 -19.60 -4.16
C ASP A 291 -16.17 -18.18 -4.02
N MET A 292 -15.28 -17.20 -3.82
CA MET A 292 -15.72 -15.81 -3.67
C MET A 292 -15.96 -15.17 -5.04
N THR A 293 -17.21 -14.81 -5.27
CA THR A 293 -17.67 -14.18 -6.51
C THR A 293 -18.52 -12.94 -6.20
N PHE A 294 -18.13 -11.79 -6.75
CA PHE A 294 -18.94 -10.57 -6.74
C PHE A 294 -18.51 -9.60 -7.85
N LYS A 295 -19.44 -8.76 -8.28
CA LYS A 295 -19.19 -7.66 -9.21
C LYS A 295 -19.60 -6.35 -8.56
N LEU A 296 -18.69 -5.38 -8.58
CA LEU A 296 -18.90 -4.03 -8.07
C LEU A 296 -18.87 -3.06 -9.26
N PRO A 297 -19.91 -2.22 -9.44
CA PRO A 297 -19.85 -1.16 -10.44
C PRO A 297 -18.79 -0.12 -10.05
N GLY A 298 -18.37 0.71 -11.01
CA GLY A 298 -17.53 1.86 -10.71
C GLY A 298 -18.23 2.84 -9.77
N ARG A 299 -17.45 3.74 -9.15
CA ARG A 299 -17.97 4.82 -8.30
C ARG A 299 -18.83 4.33 -7.12
N ALA A 300 -18.46 3.16 -6.57
CA ALA A 300 -19.21 2.52 -5.49
C ALA A 300 -18.40 2.45 -4.20
N LEU A 301 -19.09 2.59 -3.07
CA LEU A 301 -18.55 2.32 -1.73
C LEU A 301 -19.01 0.93 -1.26
N LEU A 302 -18.06 0.01 -1.08
CA LEU A 302 -18.28 -1.35 -0.59
C LEU A 302 -17.79 -1.50 0.85
N GLY A 303 -18.67 -1.93 1.77
CA GLY A 303 -18.30 -2.33 3.13
C GLY A 303 -18.13 -3.85 3.26
N VAL A 304 -16.94 -4.33 3.56
CA VAL A 304 -16.67 -5.75 3.86
C VAL A 304 -16.69 -5.94 5.38
N VAL A 305 -17.58 -6.80 5.84
CA VAL A 305 -17.81 -7.07 7.27
C VAL A 305 -17.87 -8.56 7.55
N GLY A 306 -17.73 -8.92 8.82
CA GLY A 306 -17.85 -10.30 9.28
C GLY A 306 -17.12 -10.53 10.61
N PRO A 307 -17.37 -11.66 11.28
CA PRO A 307 -16.76 -11.98 12.56
C PRO A 307 -15.22 -12.11 12.46
N SER A 308 -14.57 -12.21 13.60
CA SER A 308 -13.12 -12.44 13.64
C SER A 308 -12.78 -13.78 12.98
N GLY A 309 -11.71 -13.83 12.19
CA GLY A 309 -11.34 -15.04 11.46
C GLY A 309 -12.21 -15.38 10.23
N ALA A 310 -13.16 -14.52 9.83
CA ALA A 310 -13.97 -14.71 8.62
C ALA A 310 -13.20 -14.59 7.29
N GLY A 311 -11.90 -14.29 7.32
CA GLY A 311 -11.07 -14.20 6.11
C GLY A 311 -10.98 -12.82 5.47
N LYS A 312 -11.39 -11.74 6.16
CA LYS A 312 -11.34 -10.34 5.68
C LYS A 312 -9.95 -9.92 5.16
N SER A 313 -8.89 -10.14 5.94
CA SER A 313 -7.52 -9.81 5.51
C SER A 313 -7.03 -10.75 4.40
N THR A 314 -7.48 -12.01 4.37
CA THR A 314 -7.20 -12.93 3.25
C THR A 314 -7.81 -12.40 1.96
N LEU A 315 -9.04 -11.89 2.05
CA LEU A 315 -9.75 -11.27 0.93
C LEU A 315 -9.00 -10.05 0.40
N LEU A 316 -8.64 -9.12 1.28
CA LEU A 316 -7.89 -7.93 0.88
C LEU A 316 -6.61 -8.28 0.14
N ASN A 317 -5.84 -9.24 0.63
CA ASN A 317 -4.59 -9.63 -0.02
C ASN A 317 -4.81 -10.27 -1.41
N ALA A 318 -5.91 -11.01 -1.59
CA ALA A 318 -6.29 -11.55 -2.90
C ALA A 318 -6.74 -10.43 -3.85
N LEU A 319 -7.68 -9.57 -3.44
CA LEU A 319 -8.22 -8.49 -4.27
C LEU A 319 -7.18 -7.42 -4.65
N THR A 320 -6.16 -7.20 -3.80
CA THR A 320 -5.07 -6.26 -4.07
C THR A 320 -3.89 -6.87 -4.82
N GLY A 321 -3.91 -8.19 -5.07
CA GLY A 321 -2.80 -8.92 -5.69
C GLY A 321 -1.53 -9.04 -4.83
N PHE A 322 -1.54 -8.57 -3.57
CA PHE A 322 -0.41 -8.77 -2.64
C PHE A 322 -0.14 -10.25 -2.36
N ARG A 323 -1.21 -11.04 -2.31
CA ARG A 323 -1.18 -12.50 -2.32
C ARG A 323 -2.26 -12.98 -3.28
N PRO A 324 -1.91 -13.26 -4.55
CA PRO A 324 -2.87 -13.76 -5.52
C PRO A 324 -3.62 -14.99 -5.00
N ALA A 325 -4.89 -15.12 -5.38
CA ALA A 325 -5.64 -16.33 -5.11
C ALA A 325 -5.01 -17.54 -5.83
N ASP A 326 -5.13 -18.72 -5.24
CA ASP A 326 -4.60 -19.95 -5.84
C ASP A 326 -5.47 -20.43 -7.02
N LYS A 327 -6.77 -20.08 -7.01
CA LYS A 327 -7.72 -20.22 -8.12
C LYS A 327 -8.65 -19.00 -8.17
N GLY A 328 -9.24 -18.76 -9.35
CA GLY A 328 -10.12 -17.63 -9.63
C GLY A 328 -9.38 -16.45 -10.25
N THR A 329 -10.13 -15.42 -10.65
CA THR A 329 -9.57 -14.21 -11.27
C THR A 329 -10.12 -12.95 -10.63
N VAL A 330 -9.31 -11.90 -10.60
CA VAL A 330 -9.74 -10.55 -10.21
C VAL A 330 -9.60 -9.67 -11.44
N ARG A 331 -10.69 -9.02 -11.85
CA ARG A 331 -10.69 -8.14 -13.03
C ARG A 331 -10.95 -6.70 -12.62
N TYR A 332 -10.17 -5.81 -13.23
CA TYR A 332 -10.31 -4.37 -13.12
C TYR A 332 -10.44 -3.81 -14.53
N ALA A 333 -11.55 -3.17 -14.86
CA ALA A 333 -11.84 -2.73 -16.23
C ALA A 333 -11.72 -3.90 -17.24
N GLY A 334 -12.30 -5.05 -16.90
CA GLY A 334 -12.24 -6.26 -17.74
C GLY A 334 -10.86 -6.92 -17.82
N ARG A 335 -9.81 -6.30 -17.27
CA ARG A 335 -8.42 -6.77 -17.32
C ARG A 335 -8.05 -7.54 -16.08
N ASP A 336 -7.37 -8.67 -16.24
CA ASP A 336 -6.99 -9.53 -15.12
C ASP A 336 -5.83 -8.92 -14.31
N LEU A 337 -6.11 -8.58 -13.05
CA LEU A 337 -5.19 -7.97 -12.10
C LEU A 337 -3.93 -8.80 -11.84
N TYR A 338 -4.05 -10.12 -11.79
CA TYR A 338 -2.89 -10.98 -11.50
C TYR A 338 -1.96 -11.06 -12.71
N SER A 339 -2.52 -11.06 -13.91
CA SER A 339 -1.75 -11.12 -15.15
C SER A 339 -1.11 -9.77 -15.53
N GLU A 340 -1.78 -8.66 -15.24
CA GLU A 340 -1.36 -7.29 -15.60
C GLU A 340 -1.01 -6.46 -14.34
N TYR A 341 -0.59 -7.14 -13.28
CA TYR A 341 -0.37 -6.56 -11.96
C TYR A 341 0.57 -5.36 -11.96
N ASP A 342 1.62 -5.40 -12.77
CA ASP A 342 2.63 -4.33 -12.82
C ASP A 342 2.04 -2.99 -13.26
N GLU A 343 1.05 -3.01 -14.15
CA GLU A 343 0.34 -1.82 -14.58
C GLU A 343 -0.77 -1.47 -13.60
N LEU A 344 -1.67 -2.42 -13.34
CA LEU A 344 -2.93 -2.18 -12.65
C LEU A 344 -2.75 -1.83 -11.18
N ARG A 345 -1.70 -2.31 -10.50
CA ARG A 345 -1.41 -1.92 -9.11
C ARG A 345 -1.21 -0.43 -8.91
N ARG A 346 -0.86 0.33 -9.96
CA ARG A 346 -0.69 1.79 -9.88
C ARG A 346 -2.02 2.54 -9.81
N ARG A 347 -3.10 1.91 -10.26
CA ARG A 347 -4.48 2.41 -10.17
C ARG A 347 -5.12 2.10 -8.82
N ILE A 348 -4.48 1.26 -8.02
CA ILE A 348 -4.95 0.79 -6.72
C ILE A 348 -4.22 1.53 -5.59
N GLY A 349 -4.97 2.23 -4.74
CA GLY A 349 -4.49 2.74 -3.45
C GLY A 349 -4.80 1.74 -2.34
N TYR A 350 -3.87 1.52 -1.41
CA TYR A 350 -4.09 0.66 -0.25
C TYR A 350 -3.72 1.38 1.05
N VAL A 351 -4.69 1.52 1.93
CA VAL A 351 -4.53 2.12 3.26
C VAL A 351 -4.59 1.01 4.30
N PRO A 352 -3.46 0.67 4.98
CA PRO A 352 -3.46 -0.36 6.01
C PRO A 352 -4.21 0.07 7.27
N GLN A 353 -4.46 -0.89 8.17
CA GLN A 353 -5.06 -0.65 9.49
C GLN A 353 -4.23 0.33 10.33
N GLU A 354 -2.94 0.05 10.49
CA GLU A 354 -2.01 0.92 11.21
C GLU A 354 -1.70 2.22 10.45
N ASP A 355 -1.68 3.36 11.16
CA ASP A 355 -1.29 4.65 10.59
C ASP A 355 0.24 4.77 10.43
N LEU A 356 0.73 4.42 9.24
CA LEU A 356 2.15 4.39 8.91
C LEU A 356 2.72 5.76 8.52
N LEU A 357 2.66 6.73 9.43
CA LEU A 357 3.13 8.10 9.23
C LEU A 357 4.29 8.45 10.16
N HIS A 358 5.20 9.30 9.69
CA HIS A 358 6.23 9.89 10.56
C HIS A 358 5.60 10.94 11.47
N THR A 359 5.36 10.59 12.73
CA THR A 359 4.61 11.41 13.70
C THR A 359 5.27 12.75 14.05
N SER A 360 6.60 12.84 13.93
CA SER A 360 7.37 14.08 14.18
C SER A 360 7.22 15.13 13.07
N LEU A 361 6.80 14.75 11.85
CA LEU A 361 6.63 15.67 10.73
C LEU A 361 5.27 16.37 10.78
N THR A 362 5.16 17.49 10.06
CA THR A 362 3.85 18.09 9.77
C THR A 362 3.14 17.32 8.66
N VAL A 363 1.80 17.41 8.61
CA VAL A 363 0.97 16.76 7.57
C VAL A 363 1.50 17.09 6.17
N ARG A 364 1.72 18.38 5.89
CA ARG A 364 2.25 18.86 4.61
C ARG A 364 3.60 18.24 4.27
N LYS A 365 4.56 18.23 5.20
CA LYS A 365 5.88 17.64 4.96
C LYS A 365 5.79 16.15 4.68
N ALA A 366 4.93 15.43 5.43
CA ALA A 366 4.71 14.01 5.22
C ALA A 366 4.18 13.72 3.80
N LEU A 367 3.20 14.51 3.33
CA LEU A 367 2.66 14.41 1.97
C LEU A 367 3.67 14.84 0.90
N GLU A 368 4.46 15.88 1.13
CA GLU A 368 5.51 16.33 0.20
C GLU A 368 6.61 15.27 0.01
N PHE A 369 7.08 14.63 1.09
CA PHE A 369 8.03 13.51 0.98
C PHE A 369 7.40 12.29 0.32
N GLY A 370 6.12 12.00 0.61
CA GLY A 370 5.36 10.97 -0.09
C GLY A 370 5.26 11.23 -1.60
N ALA A 371 4.94 12.46 -1.97
CA ALA A 371 4.84 12.91 -3.35
C ALA A 371 6.20 12.83 -4.07
N GLU A 372 7.29 13.21 -3.39
CA GLU A 372 8.63 13.07 -3.95
C GLU A 372 9.07 11.64 -4.18
N LEU A 373 8.59 10.67 -3.41
CA LEU A 373 8.92 9.26 -3.63
C LEU A 373 8.04 8.59 -4.69
N ARG A 374 6.80 9.07 -4.86
CA ARG A 374 5.81 8.47 -5.78
C ARG A 374 5.82 9.08 -7.19
N PHE A 375 6.14 10.37 -7.32
CA PHE A 375 6.14 11.04 -8.62
C PHE A 375 7.51 10.98 -9.31
N PRO A 376 7.56 11.04 -10.65
CA PRO A 376 8.80 11.19 -11.40
C PRO A 376 9.66 12.39 -10.94
N PRO A 377 11.00 12.32 -11.09
CA PRO A 377 11.90 13.37 -10.63
C PRO A 377 11.76 14.69 -11.42
N ASP A 378 11.18 14.63 -12.63
CA ASP A 378 10.94 15.79 -13.50
C ASP A 378 9.66 16.57 -13.13
N VAL A 379 8.88 16.10 -12.15
CA VAL A 379 7.79 16.87 -11.55
C VAL A 379 8.41 17.98 -10.71
N THR A 380 7.97 19.21 -10.95
CA THR A 380 8.51 20.37 -10.24
C THR A 380 8.01 20.41 -8.79
N LYS A 381 8.73 21.13 -7.93
CA LYS A 381 8.29 21.37 -6.55
C LYS A 381 6.92 22.08 -6.51
N ALA A 382 6.65 22.97 -7.46
CA ALA A 382 5.39 23.69 -7.57
C ALA A 382 4.23 22.73 -7.90
N GLU A 383 4.39 21.87 -8.91
CA GLU A 383 3.38 20.86 -9.29
C GLU A 383 3.08 19.88 -8.14
N ARG A 384 4.13 19.42 -7.44
CA ARG A 384 3.95 18.58 -6.24
C ARG A 384 3.17 19.32 -5.15
N ARG A 385 3.52 20.58 -4.89
CA ARG A 385 2.84 21.40 -3.87
C ARG A 385 1.36 21.59 -4.22
N THR A 386 1.05 21.93 -5.48
CA THR A 386 -0.34 22.03 -5.96
C THR A 386 -1.09 20.73 -5.73
N ARG A 387 -0.49 19.58 -6.09
CA ARG A 387 -1.12 18.27 -5.85
C ARG A 387 -1.37 17.99 -4.37
N VAL A 388 -0.41 18.33 -3.49
CA VAL A 388 -0.56 18.19 -2.05
C VAL A 388 -1.67 19.09 -1.52
N ASP A 389 -1.77 20.33 -2.01
CA ASP A 389 -2.82 21.27 -1.63
C ASP A 389 -4.21 20.80 -2.07
N GLU A 390 -4.34 20.24 -3.28
CA GLU A 390 -5.58 19.59 -3.75
C GLU A 390 -6.03 18.47 -2.82
N VAL A 391 -5.13 17.54 -2.47
CA VAL A 391 -5.46 16.40 -1.59
C VAL A 391 -5.81 16.86 -0.17
N LEU A 392 -5.11 17.87 0.35
CA LEU A 392 -5.44 18.46 1.65
C LEU A 392 -6.84 19.07 1.66
N ALA A 393 -7.23 19.76 0.59
CA ALA A 393 -8.57 20.34 0.44
C ALA A 393 -9.64 19.24 0.33
N GLU A 394 -9.38 18.23 -0.50
CA GLU A 394 -10.28 17.10 -0.75
C GLU A 394 -10.67 16.36 0.54
N LEU A 395 -9.72 16.17 1.46
CA LEU A 395 -9.94 15.48 2.74
C LEU A 395 -10.23 16.41 3.93
N GLY A 396 -10.38 17.72 3.69
CA GLY A 396 -10.65 18.72 4.74
C GLY A 396 -9.51 18.83 5.77
N LEU A 397 -8.25 18.68 5.33
CA LEU A 397 -7.05 18.74 6.15
C LEU A 397 -6.27 20.07 6.00
N THR A 398 -6.72 21.00 5.16
CA THR A 398 -6.01 22.25 4.86
C THR A 398 -5.61 23.05 6.10
N GLN A 399 -6.50 23.17 7.09
CA GLN A 399 -6.22 23.91 8.33
C GLN A 399 -5.17 23.21 9.21
N HIS A 400 -5.02 21.88 9.06
CA HIS A 400 -4.08 21.05 9.80
C HIS A 400 -2.79 20.76 9.01
N ALA A 401 -2.61 21.35 7.83
CA ALA A 401 -1.46 21.10 6.97
C ALA A 401 -0.11 21.32 7.68
N ASN A 402 -0.03 22.32 8.55
CA ASN A 402 1.18 22.65 9.31
C ASN A 402 1.18 22.09 10.74
N THR A 403 0.18 21.30 11.11
CA THR A 403 0.11 20.60 12.40
C THR A 403 1.02 19.37 12.35
N GLN A 404 1.75 19.09 13.45
CA GLN A 404 2.52 17.85 13.58
C GLN A 404 1.57 16.66 13.65
N VAL A 405 1.93 15.57 12.95
CA VAL A 405 1.09 14.36 12.88
C VAL A 405 0.83 13.77 14.27
N SER A 406 1.80 13.85 15.20
CA SER A 406 1.63 13.44 16.60
C SER A 406 0.47 14.15 17.32
N ARG A 407 0.12 15.38 16.93
CA ARG A 407 -0.91 16.21 17.57
C ARG A 407 -2.30 16.12 16.94
N LEU A 408 -2.46 15.33 15.88
CA LEU A 408 -3.75 15.14 15.21
C LEU A 408 -4.68 14.25 16.03
N SER A 409 -6.00 14.46 15.89
CA SER A 409 -6.98 13.47 16.35
C SER A 409 -6.84 12.16 15.56
N GLY A 410 -7.42 11.06 16.08
CA GLY A 410 -7.40 9.76 15.39
C GLY A 410 -7.97 9.85 13.96
N GLY A 411 -9.14 10.45 13.80
CA GLY A 411 -9.78 10.61 12.48
C GLY A 411 -8.99 11.52 11.51
N GLN A 412 -8.29 12.55 12.02
CA GLN A 412 -7.42 13.40 11.20
C GLN A 412 -6.15 12.65 10.75
N ARG A 413 -5.58 11.82 11.63
CA ARG A 413 -4.44 10.96 11.34
C ARG A 413 -4.79 9.93 10.26
N LYS A 414 -5.95 9.26 10.38
CA LYS A 414 -6.43 8.34 9.36
C LYS A 414 -6.65 9.02 8.02
N ARG A 415 -7.30 10.19 8.00
CA ARG A 415 -7.44 10.99 6.77
C ARG A 415 -6.08 11.35 6.17
N THR A 416 -5.07 11.62 6.98
CA THR A 416 -3.70 11.85 6.48
C THR A 416 -3.08 10.59 5.87
N SER A 417 -3.37 9.40 6.42
CA SER A 417 -2.97 8.11 5.82
C SER A 417 -3.63 7.90 4.46
N VAL A 418 -4.93 8.23 4.34
CA VAL A 418 -5.66 8.21 3.05
C VAL A 418 -5.08 9.22 2.06
N ALA A 419 -4.76 10.44 2.52
CA ALA A 419 -4.17 11.51 1.72
C ALA A 419 -2.89 11.06 1.00
N LEU A 420 -2.06 10.26 1.68
CA LEU A 420 -0.81 9.76 1.12
C LEU A 420 -1.04 8.84 -0.10
N GLU A 421 -2.09 8.04 -0.08
CA GLU A 421 -2.48 7.18 -1.20
C GLU A 421 -3.19 7.98 -2.31
N LEU A 422 -3.95 9.01 -1.95
CA LEU A 422 -4.63 9.86 -2.92
C LEU A 422 -3.68 10.72 -3.76
N LEU A 423 -2.42 10.92 -3.36
CA LEU A 423 -1.44 11.68 -4.14
C LEU A 423 -1.42 11.22 -5.60
N THR A 424 -1.43 9.92 -5.86
CA THR A 424 -1.36 9.35 -7.22
C THR A 424 -2.70 9.25 -7.94
N ARG A 425 -3.81 9.78 -7.39
CA ARG A 425 -5.16 9.69 -7.97
C ARG A 425 -5.60 8.25 -8.31
N PRO A 426 -5.52 7.30 -7.35
CA PRO A 426 -6.02 5.95 -7.60
C PRO A 426 -7.52 5.99 -7.88
N THR A 427 -7.96 5.16 -8.82
CA THR A 427 -9.36 4.97 -9.21
C THR A 427 -10.04 3.93 -8.32
N LEU A 428 -9.27 3.02 -7.73
CA LEU A 428 -9.72 2.04 -6.74
C LEU A 428 -8.95 2.21 -5.42
N LEU A 429 -9.65 2.38 -4.31
CA LEU A 429 -9.06 2.58 -2.99
C LEU A 429 -9.51 1.48 -2.01
N TYR A 430 -8.55 0.74 -1.47
CA TYR A 430 -8.76 -0.21 -0.39
C TYR A 430 -8.38 0.39 0.96
N LEU A 431 -9.24 0.20 1.96
CA LEU A 431 -8.97 0.59 3.33
C LEU A 431 -9.20 -0.58 4.26
N ASP A 432 -8.15 -0.95 4.99
CA ASP A 432 -8.22 -1.97 6.03
C ASP A 432 -8.50 -1.28 7.38
N GLU A 433 -9.66 -1.57 7.96
CA GLU A 433 -10.17 -1.03 9.22
C GLU A 433 -9.92 0.47 9.44
N PRO A 434 -10.43 1.36 8.55
CA PRO A 434 -10.14 2.78 8.64
C PRO A 434 -10.76 3.46 9.86
N THR A 435 -11.72 2.83 10.52
CA THR A 435 -12.46 3.41 11.66
C THR A 435 -12.11 2.76 13.00
N SER A 436 -11.17 1.81 13.01
CA SER A 436 -10.72 1.13 14.22
C SER A 436 -10.10 2.11 15.22
N GLY A 437 -10.53 2.01 16.48
CA GLY A 437 -10.04 2.84 17.58
C GLY A 437 -10.50 4.30 17.55
N LEU A 438 -11.48 4.65 16.71
CA LEU A 438 -12.11 5.97 16.69
C LEU A 438 -13.38 6.00 17.54
N ASP A 439 -13.71 7.17 18.09
CA ASP A 439 -15.02 7.40 18.66
C ASP A 439 -16.09 7.46 17.56
N PRO A 440 -17.39 7.20 17.88
CA PRO A 440 -18.45 7.14 16.87
C PRO A 440 -18.60 8.40 16.01
N GLY A 441 -18.30 9.58 16.56
CA GLY A 441 -18.35 10.84 15.82
C GLY A 441 -17.23 10.93 14.78
N MET A 442 -16.00 10.56 15.15
CA MET A 442 -14.89 10.48 14.21
C MET A 442 -15.04 9.36 13.17
N ASP A 443 -15.60 8.20 13.55
CA ASP A 443 -15.95 7.11 12.63
C ASP A 443 -16.83 7.65 11.48
N LYS A 444 -17.95 8.29 11.85
CA LYS A 444 -18.86 8.92 10.89
C LYS A 444 -18.16 9.89 9.94
N ASN A 445 -17.34 10.79 10.47
CA ASN A 445 -16.61 11.77 9.65
C ASN A 445 -15.65 11.13 8.64
N VAL A 446 -14.99 10.03 9.02
CA VAL A 446 -14.10 9.27 8.13
C VAL A 446 -14.93 8.60 7.04
N MET A 447 -16.01 7.90 7.39
CA MET A 447 -16.88 7.22 6.43
C MET A 447 -17.57 8.19 5.45
N GLU A 448 -17.99 9.38 5.91
CA GLU A 448 -18.53 10.44 5.04
C GLU A 448 -17.47 10.97 4.05
N SER A 449 -16.20 11.07 4.48
CA SER A 449 -15.10 11.45 3.59
C SER A 449 -14.87 10.39 2.51
N LEU A 450 -14.92 9.11 2.87
CA LEU A 450 -14.79 7.98 1.92
C LEU A 450 -15.97 7.91 0.95
N ARG A 451 -17.18 8.17 1.45
CA ARG A 451 -18.38 8.30 0.61
C ARG A 451 -18.21 9.41 -0.42
N LYS A 452 -17.72 10.58 -0.01
CA LYS A 452 -17.47 11.70 -0.92
C LYS A 452 -16.46 11.33 -2.00
N LEU A 453 -15.37 10.63 -1.66
CA LEU A 453 -14.42 10.13 -2.66
C LEU A 453 -15.09 9.21 -3.68
N ALA A 454 -16.05 8.38 -3.25
CA ALA A 454 -16.80 7.51 -4.15
C ALA A 454 -17.76 8.30 -5.06
N ASP A 455 -18.46 9.29 -4.50
CA ASP A 455 -19.33 10.22 -5.24
C ASP A 455 -18.54 11.07 -6.27
N ASP A 456 -17.27 11.36 -5.99
CA ASP A 456 -16.32 12.05 -6.88
C ASP A 456 -15.73 11.12 -7.96
N GLY A 457 -16.20 9.87 -8.06
CA GLY A 457 -15.89 8.96 -9.15
C GLY A 457 -14.92 7.82 -8.82
N ARG A 458 -14.62 7.55 -7.55
CA ARG A 458 -13.71 6.45 -7.19
C ARG A 458 -14.46 5.23 -6.70
N THR A 459 -13.90 4.05 -6.91
CA THR A 459 -14.39 2.85 -6.24
C THR A 459 -13.65 2.69 -4.92
N VAL A 460 -14.38 2.54 -3.82
CA VAL A 460 -13.82 2.49 -2.47
C VAL A 460 -14.27 1.21 -1.79
N ILE A 461 -13.31 0.41 -1.32
CA ILE A 461 -13.55 -0.83 -0.60
C ILE A 461 -13.03 -0.68 0.83
N VAL A 462 -13.95 -0.69 1.79
CA VAL A 462 -13.67 -0.56 3.21
C VAL A 462 -13.88 -1.90 3.88
N VAL A 463 -12.83 -2.42 4.51
CA VAL A 463 -12.95 -3.55 5.42
C VAL A 463 -13.09 -3.01 6.83
N THR A 464 -14.15 -3.39 7.53
CA THR A 464 -14.42 -2.85 8.86
C THR A 464 -15.05 -3.90 9.77
N HIS A 465 -14.83 -3.76 11.07
CA HIS A 465 -15.59 -4.45 12.10
C HIS A 465 -16.67 -3.54 12.71
N SER A 466 -16.64 -2.23 12.44
CA SER A 466 -17.68 -1.28 12.84
C SER A 466 -18.88 -1.41 11.92
N VAL A 467 -20.06 -1.58 12.52
CA VAL A 467 -21.33 -1.74 11.80
C VAL A 467 -22.17 -0.47 11.76
N ALA A 468 -21.77 0.57 12.48
CA ALA A 468 -22.61 1.74 12.74
C ALA A 468 -22.78 2.66 11.51
N GLN A 469 -21.94 2.52 10.48
CA GLN A 469 -21.89 3.39 9.29
C GLN A 469 -22.04 2.61 7.99
N LEU A 470 -22.52 1.36 8.05
CA LEU A 470 -22.72 0.53 6.85
C LEU A 470 -23.77 1.09 5.90
N ASP A 471 -24.72 1.87 6.40
CA ASP A 471 -25.76 2.53 5.59
C ASP A 471 -25.21 3.60 4.64
N LEU A 472 -23.97 4.07 4.84
CA LEU A 472 -23.29 4.95 3.89
C LEU A 472 -22.75 4.21 2.65
N CYS A 473 -22.59 2.88 2.74
CA CYS A 473 -22.09 2.05 1.66
C CYS A 473 -23.19 1.81 0.61
N ASP A 474 -22.80 1.71 -0.66
CA ASP A 474 -23.72 1.27 -1.72
C ASP A 474 -23.98 -0.24 -1.63
N TYR A 475 -22.94 -0.98 -1.27
CA TYR A 475 -22.96 -2.44 -1.12
C TYR A 475 -22.25 -2.84 0.17
N ILE A 476 -22.66 -3.98 0.72
CA ILE A 476 -21.90 -4.67 1.75
C ILE A 476 -21.62 -6.12 1.34
N LEU A 477 -20.46 -6.62 1.74
CA LEU A 477 -20.06 -8.02 1.62
C LEU A 477 -19.90 -8.58 3.03
N VAL A 478 -20.79 -9.49 3.42
CA VAL A 478 -20.75 -10.16 4.72
C VAL A 478 -20.06 -11.51 4.56
N LEU A 479 -18.96 -11.69 5.27
CA LEU A 479 -18.20 -12.93 5.30
C LEU A 479 -18.60 -13.80 6.50
N ALA A 480 -18.70 -15.10 6.28
CA ALA A 480 -18.84 -16.11 7.33
C ALA A 480 -17.48 -16.73 7.70
N PRO A 481 -17.36 -17.36 8.89
CA PRO A 481 -16.15 -18.07 9.30
C PRO A 481 -15.66 -19.06 8.24
N GLY A 482 -14.34 -19.10 8.02
CA GLY A 482 -13.71 -19.94 7.00
C GLY A 482 -13.57 -19.29 5.62
N GLY A 483 -14.01 -18.03 5.44
CA GLY A 483 -13.83 -17.32 4.18
C GLY A 483 -14.92 -17.61 3.15
N TYR A 484 -16.15 -17.79 3.62
CA TYR A 484 -17.35 -17.98 2.80
C TYR A 484 -18.13 -16.66 2.69
N VAL A 485 -18.79 -16.44 1.55
CA VAL A 485 -19.70 -15.30 1.38
C VAL A 485 -21.07 -15.64 1.97
N ALA A 486 -21.51 -14.86 2.95
CA ALA A 486 -22.83 -15.02 3.57
C ALA A 486 -23.89 -14.09 2.95
N TYR A 487 -23.47 -12.93 2.43
CA TYR A 487 -24.35 -11.98 1.76
C TYR A 487 -23.52 -10.98 0.94
N PHE A 488 -24.03 -10.58 -0.22
CA PHE A 488 -23.55 -9.43 -0.98
C PHE A 488 -24.74 -8.67 -1.55
N GLY A 489 -24.77 -7.36 -1.35
CA GLY A 489 -25.88 -6.52 -1.82
C GLY A 489 -26.02 -5.22 -1.03
N PRO A 490 -27.11 -4.46 -1.22
CA PRO A 490 -27.37 -3.22 -0.49
C PRO A 490 -27.46 -3.44 1.03
N PRO A 491 -27.01 -2.50 1.87
CA PRO A 491 -27.04 -2.65 3.33
C PRO A 491 -28.44 -2.79 3.91
N GLN A 492 -29.41 -2.05 3.38
CA GLN A 492 -30.83 -2.08 3.78
C GLN A 492 -31.50 -3.46 3.64
N ASP A 493 -31.00 -4.30 2.74
CA ASP A 493 -31.56 -5.61 2.42
C ASP A 493 -30.91 -6.74 3.26
N ALA A 494 -29.80 -6.45 3.95
CA ALA A 494 -28.99 -7.44 4.67
C ALA A 494 -29.66 -7.96 5.94
N LEU A 495 -30.11 -7.06 6.84
CA LEU A 495 -30.78 -7.46 8.08
C LEU A 495 -32.07 -8.27 7.81
N PRO A 496 -32.95 -7.87 6.86
CA PRO A 496 -34.06 -8.71 6.42
C PRO A 496 -33.64 -10.08 5.89
N PHE A 497 -32.56 -10.17 5.10
CA PHE A 497 -32.07 -11.45 4.56
C PHE A 497 -31.65 -12.43 5.66
N PHE A 498 -31.01 -11.93 6.72
CA PHE A 498 -30.64 -12.75 7.88
C PHE A 498 -31.80 -12.95 8.87
N GLY A 499 -32.91 -12.21 8.72
CA GLY A 499 -34.04 -12.24 9.65
C GLY A 499 -33.69 -11.67 11.03
N LYS A 500 -32.80 -10.67 11.07
CA LYS A 500 -32.28 -10.04 12.30
C LYS A 500 -32.60 -8.55 12.35
N ARG A 501 -32.46 -7.96 13.54
CA ARG A 501 -32.71 -6.53 13.78
C ARG A 501 -31.44 -5.69 13.82
N ASP A 502 -30.30 -6.31 14.09
CA ASP A 502 -28.99 -5.67 14.12
C ASP A 502 -27.89 -6.61 13.62
N TYR A 503 -26.72 -6.04 13.31
CA TYR A 503 -25.56 -6.79 12.83
C TYR A 503 -24.85 -7.64 13.89
N PRO A 504 -24.75 -7.26 15.18
CA PRO A 504 -24.25 -8.14 16.23
C PRO A 504 -24.96 -9.50 16.25
N ASP A 505 -26.29 -9.54 16.16
CA ASP A 505 -27.06 -10.79 16.09
C ASP A 505 -26.78 -11.58 14.80
N VAL A 506 -26.53 -10.89 13.68
CA VAL A 506 -26.10 -11.53 12.43
C VAL A 506 -24.75 -12.23 12.64
N PHE A 507 -23.77 -11.56 13.24
CA PHE A 507 -22.44 -12.13 13.46
C PHE A 507 -22.47 -13.31 14.44
N LEU A 508 -23.23 -13.22 15.53
CA LEU A 508 -23.44 -14.35 16.45
C LEU A 508 -24.04 -15.56 15.73
N THR A 509 -25.00 -15.33 14.83
CA THR A 509 -25.60 -16.39 14.03
C THR A 509 -24.60 -17.01 13.06
N LEU A 510 -23.76 -16.18 12.41
CA LEU A 510 -22.71 -16.63 11.49
C LEU A 510 -21.58 -17.39 12.21
N GLU A 511 -21.28 -17.06 13.46
CA GLU A 511 -20.31 -17.81 14.27
C GLU A 511 -20.85 -19.19 14.69
N ALA A 512 -22.17 -19.29 14.91
CA ALA A 512 -22.83 -20.55 15.26
C ALA A 512 -23.14 -21.45 14.04
N THR A 513 -23.15 -20.90 12.83
CA THR A 513 -23.53 -21.62 11.60
C THR A 513 -22.29 -21.98 10.78
N PRO A 514 -22.16 -23.21 10.27
CA PRO A 514 -21.08 -23.55 9.35
C PRO A 514 -21.06 -22.62 8.12
N GLY A 515 -19.91 -22.02 7.80
CA GLY A 515 -19.82 -21.03 6.71
C GLY A 515 -20.30 -21.53 5.34
N ALA A 516 -20.14 -22.84 5.07
CA ALA A 516 -20.65 -23.47 3.85
C ALA A 516 -22.18 -23.44 3.73
N GLU A 517 -22.90 -23.55 4.85
CA GLU A 517 -24.36 -23.46 4.91
C GLU A 517 -24.82 -22.02 4.64
N SER A 518 -24.17 -21.03 5.26
CA SER A 518 -24.44 -19.61 4.98
C SER A 518 -24.21 -19.26 3.51
N ALA A 519 -23.14 -19.78 2.91
CA ALA A 519 -22.88 -19.61 1.47
C ALA A 519 -23.93 -20.31 0.58
N ALA A 520 -24.40 -21.50 0.96
CA ALA A 520 -25.48 -22.16 0.23
C ALA A 520 -26.78 -21.35 0.29
N LYS A 521 -27.14 -20.80 1.46
CA LYS A 521 -28.30 -19.91 1.60
C LYS A 521 -28.18 -18.67 0.72
N PHE A 522 -27.00 -18.06 0.66
CA PHE A 522 -26.75 -16.91 -0.20
C PHE A 522 -26.86 -17.26 -1.69
N ARG A 523 -26.20 -18.34 -2.15
CA ARG A 523 -26.25 -18.79 -3.56
C ARG A 523 -27.67 -19.12 -4.05
N ASN A 524 -28.53 -19.59 -3.16
CA ASN A 524 -29.94 -19.88 -3.45
C ASN A 524 -30.86 -18.65 -3.34
N SER A 525 -30.32 -17.46 -3.10
CA SER A 525 -31.09 -16.23 -2.92
C SER A 525 -31.12 -15.37 -4.19
N ARG A 526 -32.12 -14.49 -4.28
CA ARG A 526 -32.23 -13.49 -5.36
C ARG A 526 -31.06 -12.51 -5.45
N TYR A 527 -30.23 -12.43 -4.41
CA TYR A 527 -29.09 -11.51 -4.36
C TYR A 527 -27.83 -12.09 -4.99
N TYR A 528 -27.79 -13.41 -5.20
CA TYR A 528 -26.68 -14.05 -5.88
C TYR A 528 -26.82 -13.86 -7.40
N VAL A 529 -25.90 -13.09 -7.98
CA VAL A 529 -25.76 -12.94 -9.42
C VAL A 529 -24.47 -13.67 -9.83
N PRO A 530 -24.53 -14.71 -10.68
CA PRO A 530 -23.34 -15.33 -11.24
C PRO A 530 -22.54 -14.27 -12.00
N ALA A 531 -21.23 -14.15 -11.77
CA ALA A 531 -20.38 -13.32 -12.62
C ALA A 531 -20.47 -13.87 -14.06
N SER A 532 -20.73 -13.00 -15.04
CA SER A 532 -20.91 -13.40 -16.43
C SER A 532 -19.64 -14.08 -16.97
N ILE A 533 -19.86 -15.22 -17.63
CA ILE A 533 -18.82 -16.11 -18.16
C ILE A 533 -17.97 -15.39 -19.22
N THR A 534 -16.65 -15.38 -19.04
CA THR A 534 -15.64 -15.92 -19.98
C THR A 534 -14.28 -15.88 -19.29
N ALA A 535 -13.61 -17.03 -19.04
CA ALA A 535 -12.21 -17.04 -18.63
C ALA A 535 -11.40 -18.02 -19.51
N PRO A 536 -10.42 -17.55 -20.30
CA PRO A 536 -9.28 -18.39 -20.64
C PRO A 536 -8.43 -18.63 -19.39
N SER A 537 -8.10 -19.90 -19.15
CA SER A 537 -7.09 -20.45 -18.23
C SER A 537 -6.22 -19.41 -17.50
N ALA A 538 -6.39 -19.30 -16.18
CA ALA A 538 -5.49 -18.58 -15.27
C ALA A 538 -4.02 -18.95 -15.55
N ARG A 539 -3.26 -18.00 -16.11
CA ARG A 539 -1.81 -18.15 -16.20
C ARG A 539 -1.22 -18.11 -14.79
N PRO A 540 -0.19 -18.91 -14.49
CA PRO A 540 0.50 -18.81 -13.21
C PRO A 540 1.04 -17.39 -13.02
N ALA A 541 0.85 -16.86 -11.81
CA ALA A 541 1.38 -15.55 -11.41
C ALA A 541 2.89 -15.49 -11.72
N PRO A 542 3.40 -14.36 -12.24
CA PRO A 542 4.81 -14.21 -12.55
C PRO A 542 5.69 -14.59 -11.35
N GLU A 543 6.72 -15.41 -11.60
CA GLU A 543 7.55 -16.08 -10.59
C GLU A 543 8.40 -15.10 -9.76
N GLU A 544 8.60 -13.89 -10.27
CA GLU A 544 9.22 -12.76 -9.59
C GLU A 544 8.49 -11.48 -9.97
N LEU A 545 8.00 -10.71 -8.99
CA LEU A 545 7.54 -9.35 -9.22
C LEU A 545 8.74 -8.52 -9.69
N PRO A 546 8.78 -8.02 -10.95
CA PRO A 546 9.89 -7.23 -11.42
C PRO A 546 10.01 -5.95 -10.59
N SER A 547 11.26 -5.52 -10.35
CA SER A 547 11.52 -4.36 -9.51
C SER A 547 11.02 -3.08 -10.18
N LEU A 548 10.05 -2.44 -9.54
CA LEU A 548 9.67 -1.05 -9.75
C LEU A 548 10.91 -0.15 -9.61
N ARG A 549 11.43 0.39 -10.72
CA ARG A 549 12.24 1.61 -10.65
C ARG A 549 11.33 2.77 -10.98
N GLN A 550 10.68 3.33 -9.96
CA GLN A 550 9.90 4.57 -10.09
C GLN A 550 10.80 5.82 -10.09
N GLN A 551 12.01 5.71 -9.52
CA GLN A 551 13.03 6.76 -9.52
C GLN A 551 14.42 6.14 -9.47
N SER A 552 15.44 6.93 -9.83
CA SER A 552 16.83 6.52 -9.65
C SER A 552 17.14 6.30 -8.16
N VAL A 553 18.02 5.34 -7.87
CA VAL A 553 18.45 5.01 -6.50
C VAL A 553 19.01 6.23 -5.78
N ILE A 554 19.69 7.12 -6.52
CA ILE A 554 20.28 8.35 -6.00
C ILE A 554 19.19 9.36 -5.60
N SER A 555 18.18 9.57 -6.44
CA SER A 555 17.05 10.46 -6.12
C SER A 555 16.35 10.02 -4.84
N GLN A 556 16.04 8.72 -4.73
CA GLN A 556 15.42 8.16 -3.53
C GLN A 556 16.33 8.32 -2.30
N LEU A 557 17.64 8.06 -2.44
CA LEU A 557 18.59 8.22 -1.34
C LEU A 557 18.60 9.66 -0.82
N VAL A 558 18.62 10.66 -1.70
CA VAL A 558 18.61 12.09 -1.32
C VAL A 558 17.30 12.44 -0.61
N THR A 559 16.15 12.03 -1.16
CA THR A 559 14.84 12.30 -0.56
C THR A 559 14.70 11.66 0.82
N LEU A 560 15.10 10.38 0.98
CA LEU A 560 15.04 9.66 2.25
C LEU A 560 16.01 10.24 3.29
N SER A 561 17.21 10.66 2.87
CA SER A 561 18.19 11.29 3.76
C SER A 561 17.65 12.62 4.28
N ARG A 562 17.09 13.45 3.38
CA ARG A 562 16.45 14.71 3.74
C ARG A 562 15.22 14.50 4.63
N ARG A 563 14.41 13.47 4.38
CA ARG A 563 13.29 13.08 5.24
C ARG A 563 13.75 12.72 6.63
N THR A 564 14.75 11.85 6.76
CA THR A 564 15.29 11.40 8.05
C THR A 564 15.86 12.58 8.84
N MET A 565 16.65 13.45 8.18
CA MET A 565 17.14 14.69 8.80
C MET A 565 16.00 15.61 9.25
N ALA A 566 14.94 15.74 8.44
CA ALA A 566 13.77 16.53 8.80
C ALA A 566 13.00 15.94 9.99
N VAL A 567 12.92 14.60 10.12
CA VAL A 567 12.33 13.91 11.27
C VAL A 567 13.14 14.22 12.53
N VAL A 568 14.46 14.05 12.49
CA VAL A 568 15.37 14.36 13.62
C VAL A 568 15.27 15.83 14.02
N ALA A 569 15.29 16.76 13.05
CA ALA A 569 15.20 18.19 13.32
C ALA A 569 13.82 18.64 13.83
N SER A 570 12.75 17.90 13.52
CA SER A 570 11.39 18.25 13.97
C SER A 570 11.12 17.81 15.41
N ASP A 571 11.83 16.79 15.91
CA ASP A 571 11.78 16.37 17.30
C ASP A 571 12.79 17.16 18.16
N LYS A 572 12.33 18.31 18.68
CA LYS A 572 13.17 19.22 19.49
C LYS A 572 13.72 18.57 20.76
N SER A 573 13.00 17.61 21.35
CA SER A 573 13.46 16.95 22.58
C SER A 573 14.56 15.95 22.26
N TYR A 574 14.38 15.16 21.22
CA TYR A 574 15.41 14.25 20.73
C TYR A 574 16.65 14.99 20.21
N LEU A 575 16.47 16.09 19.47
CA LEU A 575 17.58 16.90 18.97
C LEU A 575 18.44 17.50 20.10
N ARG A 576 17.80 18.04 21.16
CA ARG A 576 18.52 18.53 22.34
C ARG A 576 19.33 17.42 23.01
N LEU A 577 18.76 16.22 23.11
CA LEU A 577 19.45 15.06 23.64
C LEU A 577 20.67 14.69 22.78
N ILE A 578 20.50 14.56 21.45
CA ILE A 578 21.59 14.28 20.50
C ILE A 578 22.73 15.29 20.62
N ILE A 579 22.41 16.57 20.76
CA ILE A 579 23.43 17.63 20.87
C ILE A 579 24.14 17.55 22.22
N ALA A 580 23.44 17.36 23.33
CA ALA A 580 24.05 17.29 24.66
C ALA A 580 24.87 16.00 24.90
N PHE A 581 24.48 14.91 24.25
CA PHE A 581 25.03 13.58 24.46
C PHE A 581 26.55 13.47 24.30
N PRO A 582 27.22 13.95 23.22
CA PRO A 582 28.67 13.88 23.10
C PRO A 582 29.44 14.70 24.15
N PHE A 583 28.86 15.79 24.67
CA PHE A 583 29.47 16.59 25.72
C PHE A 583 29.47 15.81 27.04
N LEU A 584 28.33 15.22 27.39
CA LEU A 584 28.21 14.37 28.58
C LEU A 584 29.16 13.17 28.52
N LEU A 585 29.23 12.49 27.38
CA LEU A 585 30.14 11.37 27.21
C LEU A 585 31.61 11.81 27.23
N GLY A 586 31.96 12.98 26.70
CA GLY A 586 33.33 13.51 26.72
C GLY A 586 33.80 13.89 28.13
N LEU A 587 32.88 14.27 29.01
CA LEU A 587 33.18 14.56 30.42
C LEU A 587 33.59 13.31 31.21
N ILE A 588 33.14 12.11 30.82
CA ILE A 588 33.44 10.86 31.55
C ILE A 588 34.94 10.53 31.50
N PRO A 589 35.58 10.41 30.32
CA PRO A 589 37.04 10.30 30.25
C PRO A 589 37.72 11.46 30.97
N ARG A 590 37.21 12.69 30.84
CA ARG A 590 37.83 13.89 31.41
C ARG A 590 37.83 13.92 32.94
N ALA A 591 36.89 13.23 33.58
CA ALA A 591 36.84 13.06 35.03
C ALA A 591 37.97 12.17 35.57
N ILE A 592 38.59 11.37 34.70
CA ILE A 592 39.73 10.52 35.03
C ILE A 592 40.99 11.35 34.86
N GLY A 593 41.78 11.47 35.93
CA GLY A 593 43.08 12.10 35.90
C GLY A 593 44.08 11.35 35.03
N GLY A 594 45.25 11.94 34.79
CA GLY A 594 46.33 11.32 34.04
C GLY A 594 46.57 11.94 32.65
N ASN A 595 47.85 11.97 32.28
CA ASN A 595 48.34 12.43 30.98
C ASN A 595 48.84 11.24 30.15
N PHE A 596 49.11 11.46 28.87
CA PHE A 596 49.70 10.44 28.00
C PHE A 596 51.23 10.39 28.10
N ASP A 597 51.86 11.28 28.85
CA ASP A 597 53.30 11.26 29.07
C ASP A 597 53.65 10.61 30.41
N LEU A 598 54.84 10.01 30.48
CA LEU A 598 55.41 9.59 31.75
C LEU A 598 55.95 10.82 32.48
N THR A 599 55.55 11.03 33.72
CA THR A 599 56.18 12.06 34.56
C THR A 599 57.66 11.73 34.77
N ALA A 600 58.49 12.75 35.01
CA ALA A 600 59.92 12.56 35.26
C ALA A 600 60.21 11.60 36.44
N GLU A 601 59.33 11.55 37.44
CA GLU A 601 59.43 10.59 38.54
C GLU A 601 59.03 9.17 38.14
N GLN A 602 57.93 9.00 37.40
CA GLN A 602 57.51 7.68 36.90
C GLN A 602 58.54 7.05 35.96
N ALA A 603 59.12 7.86 35.06
CA ALA A 603 60.18 7.43 34.16
C ALA A 603 61.44 6.99 34.94
N LYS A 604 61.79 7.68 36.03
CA LYS A 604 62.91 7.31 36.92
C LYS A 604 62.64 6.05 37.75
N GLN A 605 61.38 5.84 38.16
CA GLN A 605 60.97 4.71 38.99
C GLN A 605 60.60 3.45 38.19
N PHE A 606 60.63 3.52 36.85
CA PHE A 606 60.15 2.45 35.96
C PHE A 606 58.71 2.02 36.28
N SER A 607 57.86 2.99 36.64
CA SER A 607 56.46 2.76 36.95
C SER A 607 55.60 3.06 35.71
N PRO A 608 54.78 2.12 35.23
CA PRO A 608 53.93 2.34 34.07
C PRO A 608 52.81 3.34 34.37
N ASN A 609 52.34 4.05 33.35
CA ASN A 609 51.18 4.92 33.48
C ASN A 609 49.89 4.07 33.37
N SER A 610 49.23 3.83 34.49
CA SER A 610 47.96 3.09 34.54
C SER A 610 46.75 3.90 34.04
N ASP A 611 46.90 5.22 33.97
CA ASP A 611 45.78 6.12 33.70
C ASP A 611 45.52 6.24 32.19
N ALA A 612 46.58 6.35 31.37
CA ALA A 612 46.46 6.48 29.92
C ALA A 612 45.67 5.33 29.24
N PRO A 613 45.92 4.03 29.54
CA PRO A 613 45.10 2.93 29.02
C PRO A 613 43.64 3.03 29.46
N THR A 614 43.41 3.43 30.70
CA THR A 614 42.06 3.55 31.28
C THR A 614 41.27 4.67 30.58
N VAL A 615 41.92 5.80 30.29
CA VAL A 615 41.35 6.90 29.52
C VAL A 615 41.00 6.46 28.10
N LEU A 616 41.91 5.80 27.39
CA LEU A 616 41.65 5.30 26.03
C LEU A 616 40.54 4.25 26.00
N LEU A 617 40.53 3.35 26.99
CA LEU A 617 39.50 2.33 27.11
C LEU A 617 38.13 2.98 27.25
N ILE A 618 37.99 3.96 28.16
CA ILE A 618 36.72 4.64 28.39
C ILE A 618 36.33 5.52 27.20
N MET A 619 37.30 6.14 26.52
CA MET A 619 37.08 6.82 25.24
C MET A 619 36.47 5.87 24.20
N VAL A 620 37.04 4.69 24.00
CA VAL A 620 36.51 3.67 23.07
C VAL A 620 35.11 3.23 23.48
N LEU A 621 34.87 2.95 24.75
CA LEU A 621 33.57 2.49 25.23
C LEU A 621 32.49 3.56 25.02
N CYS A 622 32.78 4.81 25.37
CA CYS A 622 31.87 5.92 25.14
C CYS A 622 31.65 6.14 23.64
N ALA A 623 32.67 6.03 22.80
CA ALA A 623 32.57 6.14 21.34
C ALA A 623 31.71 5.02 20.73
N CYS A 624 31.89 3.77 21.21
CA CYS A 624 31.10 2.62 20.81
C CYS A 624 29.63 2.77 21.22
N PHE A 625 29.40 3.14 22.48
CA PHE A 625 28.06 3.38 23.01
C PHE A 625 27.36 4.51 22.26
N MET A 626 28.07 5.61 21.98
CA MET A 626 27.57 6.75 21.22
C MET A 626 27.09 6.33 19.82
N GLY A 627 27.93 5.60 19.07
CA GLY A 627 27.59 5.11 17.74
C GLY A 627 26.37 4.18 17.73
N MET A 628 26.35 3.18 18.63
CA MET A 628 25.22 2.24 18.72
C MET A 628 23.93 2.91 19.19
N ALA A 629 23.99 3.84 20.15
CA ALA A 629 22.81 4.51 20.69
C ALA A 629 22.03 5.29 19.61
N ASN A 630 22.73 5.87 18.63
CA ASN A 630 22.12 6.59 17.52
C ASN A 630 21.43 5.68 16.49
N SER A 631 21.78 4.40 16.43
CA SER A 631 21.43 3.51 15.30
C SER A 631 20.58 2.30 15.72
N VAL A 632 20.64 1.86 16.98
CA VAL A 632 20.03 0.61 17.46
C VAL A 632 18.51 0.54 17.27
N ARG A 633 17.83 1.70 17.15
CA ARG A 633 16.37 1.80 16.98
C ARG A 633 15.91 2.22 15.58
N GLU A 634 16.82 2.53 14.66
CA GLU A 634 16.49 3.16 13.38
C GLU A 634 15.63 2.29 12.45
N ILE A 635 15.95 1.01 12.31
CA ILE A 635 15.26 0.12 11.36
C ILE A 635 13.99 -0.46 11.98
N VAL A 636 14.06 -0.91 13.24
CA VAL A 636 12.93 -1.57 13.91
C VAL A 636 11.72 -0.65 14.06
N LYS A 637 11.93 0.65 14.35
CA LYS A 637 10.84 1.63 14.50
C LYS A 637 10.13 1.94 13.18
N GLU A 638 10.85 1.89 12.06
CA GLU A 638 10.31 2.25 10.74
C GLU A 638 9.94 1.04 9.90
N ARG A 639 10.06 -0.18 10.44
CA ARG A 639 9.87 -1.43 9.69
C ARG A 639 8.53 -1.50 8.96
N ALA A 640 7.45 -1.02 9.56
CA ALA A 640 6.14 -1.02 8.94
C ALA A 640 6.06 0.00 7.78
N ILE A 641 6.61 1.21 7.97
CA ILE A 641 6.72 2.23 6.92
C ILE A 641 7.56 1.71 5.75
N TYR A 642 8.72 1.11 6.02
CA TYR A 642 9.59 0.50 5.02
C TYR A 642 8.84 -0.55 4.18
N ARG A 643 8.10 -1.47 4.83
CA ARG A 643 7.35 -2.51 4.12
C ARG A 643 6.31 -1.94 3.17
N ARG A 644 5.56 -0.91 3.61
CA ARG A 644 4.58 -0.21 2.76
C ARG A 644 5.26 0.47 1.58
N GLU A 645 6.29 1.26 1.82
CA GLU A 645 7.00 1.99 0.74
C GLU A 645 7.70 1.03 -0.23
N ARG A 646 8.19 -0.12 0.26
CA ARG A 646 8.78 -1.17 -0.56
C ARG A 646 7.77 -1.83 -1.50
N ALA A 647 6.54 -2.05 -1.05
CA ALA A 647 5.46 -2.56 -1.90
C ALA A 647 5.14 -1.62 -3.08
N ILE A 648 5.43 -0.32 -2.91
CA ILE A 648 5.18 0.72 -3.92
C ILE A 648 6.42 1.00 -4.77
N GLY A 649 7.59 0.40 -4.49
CA GLY A 649 8.78 0.50 -5.34
C GLY A 649 10.00 1.22 -4.74
N LEU A 650 10.03 1.41 -3.42
CA LEU A 650 11.22 1.93 -2.71
C LEU A 650 12.43 1.00 -2.89
N SER A 651 13.60 1.54 -3.22
CA SER A 651 14.84 0.77 -3.31
C SER A 651 15.42 0.45 -1.92
N ARG A 652 15.77 -0.83 -1.71
CA ARG A 652 16.51 -1.32 -0.53
C ARG A 652 17.81 -0.56 -0.30
N THR A 653 18.59 -0.40 -1.37
CA THR A 653 19.92 0.22 -1.28
C THR A 653 19.80 1.72 -0.99
N ALA A 654 18.78 2.39 -1.54
CA ALA A 654 18.50 3.78 -1.22
C ALA A 654 18.09 3.95 0.25
N TYR A 655 17.24 3.05 0.77
CA TYR A 655 16.82 3.06 2.17
C TYR A 655 18.01 2.89 3.12
N VAL A 656 18.77 1.80 2.98
CA VAL A 656 19.96 1.53 3.82
C VAL A 656 20.99 2.63 3.68
N GLY A 657 21.30 3.04 2.45
CA GLY A 657 22.25 4.12 2.17
C GLY A 657 21.85 5.44 2.81
N SER A 658 20.56 5.78 2.80
CA SER A 658 20.07 7.01 3.46
C SER A 658 20.25 6.99 4.98
N LYS A 659 20.04 5.83 5.62
CA LYS A 659 20.24 5.67 7.07
C LYS A 659 21.72 5.78 7.42
N ILE A 660 22.58 5.12 6.65
CA ILE A 660 24.03 5.19 6.83
C ILE A 660 24.54 6.61 6.64
N LEU A 661 24.13 7.31 5.58
CA LEU A 661 24.59 8.68 5.29
C LEU A 661 24.23 9.64 6.43
N VAL A 662 22.99 9.57 6.93
CA VAL A 662 22.55 10.41 8.06
C VAL A 662 23.28 10.05 9.34
N LEU A 663 23.49 8.76 9.62
CA LEU A 663 24.28 8.33 10.78
C LEU A 663 25.74 8.78 10.69
N ILE A 664 26.34 8.78 9.50
CA ILE A 664 27.69 9.31 9.30
C ILE A 664 27.76 10.78 9.70
N VAL A 665 26.83 11.59 9.20
CA VAL A 665 26.79 13.03 9.50
C VAL A 665 26.63 13.29 11.01
N ILE A 666 25.69 12.59 11.65
CA ILE A 666 25.44 12.76 13.10
C ILE A 666 26.65 12.30 13.91
N THR A 667 27.19 11.12 13.62
CA THR A 667 28.31 10.53 14.38
C THR A 667 29.58 11.37 14.24
N VAL A 668 29.90 11.87 13.03
CA VAL A 668 31.07 12.75 12.83
C VAL A 668 30.88 14.06 13.60
N ALA A 669 29.70 14.68 13.54
CA ALA A 669 29.41 15.90 14.27
C ALA A 669 29.51 15.72 15.80
N GLN A 670 29.14 14.55 16.32
CA GLN A 670 29.24 14.22 17.75
C GLN A 670 30.66 13.84 18.18
N ALA A 671 31.44 13.15 17.33
CA ALA A 671 32.79 12.72 17.63
C ALA A 671 33.74 13.89 17.89
N ILE A 672 33.52 15.05 17.24
CA ILE A 672 34.35 16.26 17.41
C ILE A 672 34.32 16.78 18.86
N PRO A 673 33.19 17.25 19.41
CA PRO A 673 33.15 17.75 20.79
C PRO A 673 33.48 16.66 21.81
N PHE A 674 33.08 15.40 21.56
CA PHE A 674 33.43 14.28 22.42
C PHE A 674 34.94 14.11 22.56
N THR A 675 35.68 14.13 21.44
CA THR A 675 37.15 13.98 21.44
C THR A 675 37.85 15.20 22.04
N LEU A 676 37.40 16.41 21.69
CA LEU A 676 37.99 17.65 22.20
C LEU A 676 37.86 17.76 23.72
N ILE A 677 36.70 17.43 24.28
CA ILE A 677 36.46 17.47 25.74
C ILE A 677 37.17 16.32 26.42
N GLY A 678 37.07 15.11 25.84
CA GLY A 678 37.69 13.91 26.37
C GLY A 678 39.21 14.01 26.47
N LEU A 679 39.87 14.73 25.56
CA LEU A 679 41.33 14.85 25.52
C LEU A 679 41.86 16.25 25.88
N ALA A 680 40.99 17.15 26.35
CA ALA A 680 41.36 18.53 26.66
C ALA A 680 42.57 18.60 27.63
N GLY A 681 43.68 19.15 27.14
CA GLY A 681 44.91 19.35 27.93
C GLY A 681 45.77 18.10 28.14
N ARG A 682 45.47 16.99 27.45
CA ARG A 682 46.18 15.71 27.59
C ARG A 682 46.32 14.98 26.25
N THR A 683 46.81 15.66 25.22
CA THR A 683 47.11 15.02 23.93
C THR A 683 48.57 14.61 23.85
N PRO A 684 48.92 13.48 23.22
CA PRO A 684 50.31 13.14 22.94
C PRO A 684 51.00 14.25 22.13
N ASP A 685 52.31 14.43 22.34
CA ASP A 685 53.11 15.50 21.71
C ASP A 685 53.22 15.38 20.19
N ARG A 686 53.13 14.16 19.63
CA ARG A 686 53.26 13.90 18.20
C ARG A 686 52.26 12.83 17.74
N GLY A 687 51.66 13.07 16.58
CA GLY A 687 50.95 12.04 15.84
C GLY A 687 51.92 11.10 15.10
N VAL A 688 51.41 9.97 14.66
CA VAL A 688 52.16 8.90 13.99
C VAL A 688 52.26 9.13 12.48
N VAL A 689 51.19 9.63 11.85
CA VAL A 689 51.05 9.72 10.38
C VAL A 689 50.94 11.18 9.91
N LEU A 690 49.98 11.91 10.45
CA LEU A 690 49.66 13.30 10.13
C LEU A 690 50.48 14.29 10.97
N GLY A 691 51.22 13.81 11.96
CA GLY A 691 52.00 14.62 12.90
C GLY A 691 51.16 15.35 13.95
N ASN A 692 49.82 15.29 13.86
CA ASN A 692 48.88 15.87 14.82
C ASN A 692 48.10 14.76 15.54
N ALA A 693 48.48 14.47 16.78
CA ALA A 693 47.87 13.40 17.58
C ALA A 693 46.37 13.61 17.82
N LEU A 694 45.91 14.86 18.01
CA LEU A 694 44.50 15.15 18.22
C LEU A 694 43.67 14.78 16.99
N LEU A 695 44.16 15.09 15.79
CA LEU A 695 43.47 14.76 14.54
C LEU A 695 43.42 13.25 14.30
N GLU A 696 44.51 12.53 14.61
CA GLU A 696 44.57 11.06 14.47
C GLU A 696 43.66 10.34 15.47
N LEU A 697 43.63 10.81 16.72
CA LEU A 697 42.71 10.31 17.75
C LEU A 697 41.25 10.62 17.37
N LEU A 698 40.97 11.79 16.79
CA LEU A 698 39.65 12.12 16.27
C LEU A 698 39.24 11.16 15.13
N ILE A 699 40.14 10.85 14.20
CA ILE A 699 39.87 9.88 13.12
C ILE A 699 39.60 8.49 13.70
N ALA A 700 40.39 8.05 14.68
CA ALA A 700 40.19 6.76 15.36
C ALA A 700 38.81 6.70 16.05
N VAL A 701 38.43 7.76 16.77
CA VAL A 701 37.10 7.89 17.41
C VAL A 701 35.98 7.86 16.36
N ILE A 702 36.13 8.58 15.25
CA ILE A 702 35.14 8.58 14.17
C ILE A 702 34.97 7.17 13.61
N VAL A 703 36.06 6.47 13.29
CA VAL A 703 36.00 5.12 12.69
C VAL A 703 35.33 4.13 13.64
N VAL A 704 35.72 4.10 14.92
CA VAL A 704 35.09 3.19 15.89
C VAL A 704 33.62 3.53 16.13
N SER A 705 33.25 4.81 16.27
CA SER A 705 31.86 5.21 16.44
C SER A 705 31.01 4.87 15.21
N LEU A 706 31.55 5.01 14.00
CA LEU A 706 30.85 4.63 12.76
C LEU A 706 30.67 3.11 12.65
N ALA A 707 31.71 2.33 12.90
CA ALA A 707 31.63 0.87 12.90
C ALA A 707 30.63 0.36 13.96
N SER A 708 30.64 0.96 15.16
CA SER A 708 29.64 0.71 16.20
C SER A 708 28.22 1.14 15.80
N ALA A 709 28.06 2.24 15.06
CA ALA A 709 26.76 2.61 14.51
C ALA A 709 26.24 1.59 13.50
N MET A 710 27.11 0.99 12.68
CA MET A 710 26.71 -0.09 11.78
C MET A 710 26.33 -1.35 12.56
N LEU A 711 27.02 -1.66 13.66
CA LEU A 711 26.63 -2.74 14.57
C LEU A 711 25.25 -2.49 15.18
N GLY A 712 24.95 -1.24 15.57
CA GLY A 712 23.62 -0.82 16.00
C GLY A 712 22.54 -1.07 14.95
N LEU A 713 22.82 -0.77 13.68
CA LEU A 713 21.89 -1.09 12.57
C LEU A 713 21.66 -2.60 12.41
N VAL A 714 22.68 -3.43 12.59
CA VAL A 714 22.52 -4.91 12.59
C VAL A 714 21.55 -5.33 13.70
N ILE A 715 21.74 -4.85 14.93
CA ILE A 715 20.82 -5.12 16.05
C ILE A 715 19.40 -4.67 15.71
N SER A 716 19.27 -3.46 15.15
CA SER A 716 17.97 -2.89 14.77
C SER A 716 17.26 -3.73 13.70
N ALA A 717 18.00 -4.34 12.77
CA ALA A 717 17.45 -5.19 11.72
C ALA A 717 17.12 -6.61 12.20
N MET A 718 17.77 -7.11 13.25
CA MET A 718 17.53 -8.45 13.80
C MET A 718 16.32 -8.53 14.72
N VAL A 719 15.94 -7.43 15.35
CA VAL A 719 14.96 -7.40 16.42
C VAL A 719 13.58 -6.97 15.92
N ASP A 720 12.53 -7.67 16.33
CA ASP A 720 11.16 -7.35 15.89
C ASP A 720 10.50 -6.20 16.69
N ASN A 721 10.98 -5.90 17.91
CA ASN A 721 10.42 -4.87 18.78
C ASN A 721 11.51 -3.91 19.30
N ALA A 722 11.27 -2.60 19.13
CA ALA A 722 12.17 -1.54 19.56
C ALA A 722 12.51 -1.55 21.06
N ASP A 723 11.66 -2.10 21.92
CA ASP A 723 11.92 -2.16 23.37
C ASP A 723 13.06 -3.13 23.71
N LYS A 724 13.22 -4.20 22.94
CA LYS A 724 14.30 -5.18 23.12
C LYS A 724 15.68 -4.64 22.76
N THR A 725 15.76 -3.48 22.09
CA THR A 725 17.03 -2.90 21.62
C THR A 725 17.88 -2.34 22.76
N MET A 726 17.28 -1.78 23.82
CA MET A 726 18.02 -1.14 24.91
C MET A 726 18.82 -2.16 25.76
N PRO A 727 18.24 -3.29 26.19
CA PRO A 727 19.03 -4.33 26.86
C PRO A 727 20.16 -4.88 25.98
N LEU A 728 19.90 -5.09 24.69
CA LEU A 728 20.91 -5.56 23.74
C LEU A 728 22.04 -4.56 23.53
N LEU A 729 21.72 -3.26 23.48
CA LEU A 729 22.72 -2.19 23.43
C LEU A 729 23.69 -2.30 24.60
N VAL A 730 23.16 -2.43 25.83
CA VAL A 730 24.00 -2.54 27.04
C VAL A 730 24.84 -3.81 27.02
N LEU A 731 24.22 -4.96 26.72
CA LEU A 731 24.92 -6.25 26.65
C LEU A 731 26.06 -6.24 25.63
N ILE A 732 25.79 -5.71 24.42
CA ILE A 732 26.80 -5.66 23.36
C ILE A 732 27.88 -4.63 23.70
N THR A 733 27.54 -3.51 24.31
CA THR A 733 28.54 -2.54 24.81
C THR A 733 29.45 -3.16 25.87
N MET A 734 28.89 -3.99 26.77
CA MET A 734 29.69 -4.75 27.75
C MET A 734 30.55 -5.83 27.09
N ALA A 735 30.08 -6.47 26.02
CA ALA A 735 30.90 -7.39 25.25
C ALA A 735 32.06 -6.66 24.54
N GLN A 736 31.83 -5.46 23.99
CA GLN A 736 32.87 -4.63 23.37
C GLN A 736 34.01 -4.31 24.35
N LEU A 737 33.71 -4.15 25.64
CA LEU A 737 34.71 -3.94 26.68
C LEU A 737 35.72 -5.09 26.78
N ILE A 738 35.22 -6.33 26.76
CA ILE A 738 36.05 -7.53 26.84
C ILE A 738 36.90 -7.68 25.57
N PHE A 739 36.32 -7.44 24.41
CA PHE A 739 37.00 -7.62 23.12
C PHE A 739 37.94 -6.46 22.72
N SER A 740 37.95 -5.35 23.45
CA SER A 740 38.79 -4.18 23.15
C SER A 740 40.30 -4.45 23.27
N GLY A 741 40.69 -5.39 24.15
CA GLY A 741 42.10 -5.60 24.52
C GLY A 741 42.61 -4.72 25.67
N GLY A 742 41.78 -3.83 26.22
CA GLY A 742 42.20 -2.90 27.28
C GLY A 742 42.10 -3.44 28.71
N ILE A 743 41.18 -4.37 29.01
CA ILE A 743 41.06 -5.01 30.34
C ILE A 743 41.73 -6.38 30.37
N VAL A 744 41.43 -7.19 29.36
CA VAL A 744 41.93 -8.56 29.23
C VAL A 744 42.85 -8.58 28.01
N PRO A 745 44.09 -9.12 28.14
CA PRO A 745 44.95 -9.29 26.98
C PRO A 745 44.29 -10.25 25.98
N VAL A 746 44.02 -9.74 24.78
CA VAL A 746 43.35 -10.51 23.72
C VAL A 746 44.37 -11.31 22.91
N LYS A 747 45.54 -10.74 22.63
CA LYS A 747 46.61 -11.41 21.89
C LYS A 747 47.10 -12.65 22.65
N GLY A 748 47.18 -13.79 21.96
CA GLY A 748 47.66 -15.04 22.54
C GLY A 748 46.62 -15.80 23.37
N THR A 749 45.35 -15.38 23.34
CA THR A 749 44.23 -16.13 23.92
C THR A 749 43.39 -16.80 22.82
N PRO A 750 43.53 -18.13 22.60
CA PRO A 750 42.80 -18.83 21.55
C PRO A 750 41.28 -18.67 21.68
N GLY A 751 40.60 -18.40 20.57
CA GLY A 751 39.15 -18.15 20.51
C GLY A 751 38.80 -16.67 20.74
N LEU A 752 39.27 -16.09 21.85
CA LEU A 752 38.99 -14.69 22.20
C LEU A 752 39.60 -13.72 21.18
N GLU A 753 40.82 -14.01 20.71
CA GLU A 753 41.51 -13.23 19.69
C GLU A 753 40.74 -13.17 18.37
N GLN A 754 40.28 -14.30 17.85
CA GLN A 754 39.56 -14.37 16.58
C GLN A 754 38.20 -13.66 16.64
N ILE A 755 37.50 -13.75 17.77
CA ILE A 755 36.22 -13.07 17.98
C ILE A 755 36.43 -11.55 18.12
N SER A 756 37.56 -11.11 18.65
CA SER A 756 37.86 -9.67 18.79
C SER A 756 37.97 -8.95 17.45
N TYR A 757 38.35 -9.64 16.37
CA TYR A 757 38.53 -9.01 15.05
C TYR A 757 37.24 -8.45 14.45
N ILE A 758 36.08 -8.97 14.86
CA ILE A 758 34.78 -8.45 14.43
C ILE A 758 34.24 -7.35 15.36
N ALA A 759 34.91 -7.06 16.48
CA ALA A 759 34.49 -6.06 17.45
C ALA A 759 35.07 -4.68 17.09
N PRO A 760 34.23 -3.66 16.82
CA PRO A 760 34.71 -2.29 16.57
C PRO A 760 35.67 -1.76 17.65
N ALA A 761 35.40 -2.08 18.91
CA ALA A 761 36.21 -1.61 20.04
C ALA A 761 37.67 -2.09 20.00
N ARG A 762 37.94 -3.25 19.39
CA ARG A 762 39.32 -3.78 19.25
C ARG A 762 40.19 -2.85 18.42
N TRP A 763 39.71 -2.50 17.24
CA TRP A 763 40.41 -1.64 16.29
C TRP A 763 40.41 -0.17 16.73
N GLY A 764 39.33 0.28 17.39
CA GLY A 764 39.29 1.60 18.02
C GLY A 764 40.31 1.76 19.15
N PHE A 765 40.43 0.76 20.02
CA PHE A 765 41.42 0.78 21.10
C PHE A 765 42.85 0.71 20.56
N ALA A 766 43.10 -0.18 19.60
CA ALA A 766 44.42 -0.32 18.97
C ALA A 766 44.88 0.96 18.25
N SER A 767 44.02 1.57 17.44
CA SER A 767 44.34 2.82 16.74
C SER A 767 44.61 4.00 17.68
N MET A 768 43.90 4.09 18.81
CA MET A 768 44.21 5.11 19.82
C MET A 768 45.46 4.77 20.64
N ALA A 769 45.70 3.48 20.91
CA ALA A 769 46.87 3.00 21.64
C ALA A 769 48.17 3.22 20.85
N SER A 770 48.15 3.02 19.54
CA SER A 770 49.30 3.32 18.66
C SER A 770 49.63 4.82 18.65
N VAL A 771 48.63 5.71 18.55
CA VAL A 771 48.87 7.17 18.65
C VAL A 771 49.39 7.56 20.03
N GLY A 772 48.85 6.94 21.08
CA GLY A 772 49.29 7.17 22.44
C GLY A 772 50.66 6.59 22.79
N ASP A 773 51.28 5.75 21.95
CA ASP A 773 52.48 4.95 22.29
C ASP A 773 52.26 4.07 23.55
N LEU A 774 51.12 3.39 23.59
CA LEU A 774 50.68 2.65 24.78
C LEU A 774 51.66 1.54 25.13
N ASN A 775 52.28 0.88 24.14
CA ASN A 775 53.35 -0.09 24.39
C ASN A 775 54.46 0.55 25.23
N ARG A 776 55.00 1.72 24.87
CA ARG A 776 56.05 2.36 25.68
C ARG A 776 55.59 2.79 27.07
N ILE A 777 54.39 3.37 27.18
CA ILE A 777 53.93 3.98 28.43
C ILE A 777 53.43 2.93 29.44
N THR A 778 52.91 1.80 28.95
CA THR A 778 52.48 0.66 29.79
C THR A 778 53.55 -0.40 29.99
N LEU A 779 54.48 -0.55 29.04
CA LEU A 779 55.64 -1.44 29.12
C LEU A 779 56.90 -0.72 29.61
N ALA A 780 56.77 0.49 30.19
CA ALA A 780 57.88 1.19 30.82
C ALA A 780 58.54 0.26 31.86
N GLY A 781 59.62 -0.41 31.46
CA GLY A 781 60.38 -1.37 32.26
C GLY A 781 59.87 -2.81 32.24
N VAL A 782 59.77 -3.48 31.08
CA VAL A 782 59.60 -4.96 31.02
C VAL A 782 60.65 -5.68 31.89
N LEU A 783 61.78 -5.04 32.20
CA LEU A 783 62.73 -5.48 33.22
C LEU A 783 63.23 -4.27 34.02
N ARG A 784 63.27 -4.36 35.37
CA ARG A 784 64.13 -3.47 36.17
C ARG A 784 65.58 -3.81 35.80
N PRO A 785 66.50 -2.82 35.67
CA PRO A 785 67.92 -3.09 35.45
C PRO A 785 68.51 -4.12 36.43
N ASP A 786 67.97 -4.14 37.66
CA ASP A 786 68.49 -4.97 38.76
C ASP A 786 67.64 -6.22 39.10
N ASN A 787 66.50 -6.45 38.43
CA ASN A 787 65.65 -7.61 38.75
C ASN A 787 64.85 -8.07 37.52
N GLN A 788 65.08 -9.30 37.07
CA GLN A 788 64.45 -9.94 35.89
C GLN A 788 62.94 -10.22 36.03
N LYS A 789 62.22 -9.51 36.89
CA LYS A 789 60.77 -9.66 37.07
C LYS A 789 60.03 -8.57 36.29
N PRO A 790 59.05 -8.92 35.44
CA PRO A 790 58.27 -7.94 34.71
C PRO A 790 57.45 -7.08 35.67
N VAL A 791 57.47 -5.76 35.46
CA VAL A 791 56.76 -4.77 36.30
C VAL A 791 55.23 -4.92 36.20
N ASN A 792 54.72 -5.44 35.08
CA ASN A 792 53.32 -5.82 34.95
C ASN A 792 53.15 -7.09 34.07
N PRO A 793 52.98 -8.28 34.67
CA PRO A 793 52.85 -9.54 33.91
C PRO A 793 51.52 -9.67 33.14
N LYS A 794 50.58 -8.71 33.29
CA LYS A 794 49.30 -8.71 32.60
C LYS A 794 49.30 -7.93 31.28
N VAL A 795 50.36 -7.16 30.98
CA VAL A 795 50.47 -6.39 29.73
C VAL A 795 51.18 -7.26 28.71
N VAL A 796 50.47 -7.63 27.64
CA VAL A 796 51.01 -8.38 26.50
C VAL A 796 51.42 -7.37 25.44
N ASP A 797 52.65 -7.50 24.94
CA ASP A 797 53.16 -6.71 23.82
C ASP A 797 52.33 -7.00 22.56
N ASP A 798 51.48 -6.05 22.17
CA ASP A 798 50.55 -6.17 21.06
C ASP A 798 51.05 -5.32 19.88
N PRO A 799 51.33 -5.87 18.69
CA PRO A 799 51.94 -5.13 17.58
C PRO A 799 50.98 -4.07 17.02
N PHE A 800 49.68 -4.22 17.27
CA PHE A 800 48.70 -3.22 16.91
C PHE A 800 48.81 -1.95 17.78
N PHE A 801 49.52 -1.99 18.91
CA PHE A 801 49.75 -0.83 19.77
C PHE A 801 51.08 -0.12 19.48
N ASP A 802 51.84 -0.59 18.48
CA ASP A 802 53.11 0.02 18.11
C ASP A 802 52.90 1.44 17.59
N HIS A 803 53.72 2.38 18.08
CA HIS A 803 53.73 3.77 17.63
C HIS A 803 54.35 3.89 16.22
N SER A 804 53.67 3.34 15.23
CA SER A 804 54.12 3.24 13.84
C SER A 804 52.98 3.51 12.87
N ALA A 805 53.30 4.14 11.74
CA ALA A 805 52.31 4.49 10.71
C ALA A 805 51.60 3.24 10.17
N SER A 806 52.31 2.12 10.06
CA SER A 806 51.77 0.83 9.63
C SER A 806 50.73 0.27 10.60
N ALA A 807 50.98 0.32 11.91
CA ALA A 807 50.03 -0.17 12.91
C ALA A 807 48.75 0.68 12.89
N TYR A 808 48.89 2.00 13.00
CA TYR A 808 47.74 2.93 12.96
C TYR A 808 46.89 2.78 11.69
N LEU A 809 47.51 2.75 10.51
CA LEU A 809 46.78 2.59 9.25
C LEU A 809 46.09 1.23 9.15
N THR A 810 46.73 0.17 9.64
CA THR A 810 46.13 -1.17 9.66
C THR A 810 44.89 -1.20 10.54
N ASP A 811 44.95 -0.59 11.73
CA ASP A 811 43.81 -0.55 12.65
C ASP A 811 42.64 0.26 12.10
N ILE A 812 42.93 1.42 11.50
CA ILE A 812 41.91 2.26 10.86
C ILE A 812 41.25 1.52 9.70
N VAL A 813 42.03 0.89 8.83
CA VAL A 813 41.50 0.11 7.69
C VAL A 813 40.68 -1.08 8.19
N ALA A 814 41.15 -1.80 9.21
CA ALA A 814 40.44 -2.93 9.78
C ALA A 814 39.09 -2.49 10.41
N GLY A 815 39.07 -1.37 11.14
CA GLY A 815 37.83 -0.77 11.66
C GLY A 815 36.82 -0.41 10.56
N LEU A 816 37.29 0.17 9.44
CA LEU A 816 36.46 0.46 8.28
C LEU A 816 35.93 -0.81 7.61
N VAL A 817 36.76 -1.85 7.47
CA VAL A 817 36.37 -3.15 6.91
C VAL A 817 35.29 -3.81 7.76
N VAL A 818 35.42 -3.77 9.10
CA VAL A 818 34.36 -4.24 10.02
C VAL A 818 33.07 -3.45 9.80
N GLY A 819 33.15 -2.12 9.67
CA GLY A 819 32.00 -1.27 9.34
C GLY A 819 31.30 -1.69 8.04
N VAL A 820 32.05 -1.90 6.96
CA VAL A 820 31.52 -2.34 5.65
C VAL A 820 30.89 -3.74 5.76
N PHE A 821 31.54 -4.66 6.46
CA PHE A 821 31.01 -6.01 6.68
C PHE A 821 29.67 -5.97 7.42
N LEU A 822 29.54 -5.12 8.44
CA LEU A 822 28.28 -4.93 9.17
C LEU A 822 27.18 -4.34 8.26
N VAL A 823 27.50 -3.42 7.36
CA VAL A 823 26.56 -2.88 6.36
C VAL A 823 26.03 -3.98 5.43
N ILE A 824 26.91 -4.89 5.00
CA ILE A 824 26.52 -6.05 4.17
C ILE A 824 25.54 -6.93 4.94
N ILE A 825 25.83 -7.24 6.21
CA ILE A 825 24.92 -8.01 7.08
C ILE A 825 23.57 -7.32 7.22
N THR A 826 23.53 -6.02 7.53
CA THR A 826 22.29 -5.25 7.63
C THR A 826 21.48 -5.33 6.33
N SER A 827 22.14 -5.20 5.18
CA SER A 827 21.49 -5.29 3.87
C SER A 827 20.89 -6.67 3.60
N LEU A 828 21.58 -7.75 4.02
CA LEU A 828 21.09 -9.13 3.93
C LEU A 828 19.89 -9.39 4.87
N LEU A 829 19.91 -8.83 6.08
CA LEU A 829 18.81 -8.96 7.04
C LEU A 829 17.56 -8.22 6.55
N ILE A 830 17.71 -7.02 6.00
CA ILE A 830 16.59 -6.24 5.46
C ILE A 830 15.92 -6.95 4.28
N ARG A 831 16.68 -7.71 3.47
CA ARG A 831 16.11 -8.53 2.40
C ARG A 831 15.07 -9.54 2.91
N ARG A 832 15.18 -10.02 4.16
CA ARG A 832 14.17 -10.91 4.77
C ARG A 832 12.86 -10.18 5.13
N MET A 833 12.88 -8.85 5.19
CA MET A 833 11.71 -8.01 5.49
C MET A 833 10.95 -7.55 4.25
N ASP A 834 11.48 -7.81 3.04
CA ASP A 834 10.73 -7.54 1.82
C ASP A 834 9.39 -8.30 1.84
N PRO A 835 8.31 -7.74 1.25
CA PRO A 835 7.05 -8.44 1.10
C PRO A 835 7.32 -9.81 0.49
N LYS A 836 6.90 -10.88 1.17
CA LYS A 836 7.11 -12.24 0.67
C LYS A 836 6.26 -12.42 -0.58
N THR A 837 6.86 -12.28 -1.76
CA THR A 837 6.35 -12.90 -2.98
C THR A 837 6.35 -14.38 -2.70
N VAL A 838 5.18 -14.97 -2.46
CA VAL A 838 5.05 -16.40 -2.24
C VAL A 838 5.43 -17.07 -3.56
N LYS A 839 6.71 -17.47 -3.71
CA LYS A 839 7.09 -18.44 -4.72
C LYS A 839 6.26 -19.68 -4.44
N ARG A 840 5.39 -20.03 -5.39
CA ARG A 840 4.67 -21.30 -5.36
C ARG A 840 5.73 -22.39 -5.29
N ALA A 841 5.76 -23.18 -4.22
CA ALA A 841 6.55 -24.40 -4.23
C ALA A 841 6.06 -25.21 -5.44
N ALA A 842 6.97 -25.59 -6.34
CA ALA A 842 6.64 -26.37 -7.52
C ALA A 842 5.74 -27.54 -7.10
N ALA A 843 4.52 -27.58 -7.64
CA ALA A 843 3.62 -28.69 -7.40
C ALA A 843 4.33 -29.97 -7.87
N ALA A 844 4.49 -30.94 -6.97
CA ALA A 844 4.92 -32.27 -7.34
C ALA A 844 4.01 -32.77 -8.48
N PRO A 845 4.54 -33.39 -9.54
CA PRO A 845 3.74 -33.85 -10.66
C PRO A 845 2.65 -34.79 -10.16
N VAL A 846 1.40 -34.40 -10.42
CA VAL A 846 0.23 -35.23 -10.16
C VAL A 846 0.38 -36.48 -11.01
N SER A 847 0.68 -37.61 -10.38
CA SER A 847 0.60 -38.93 -11.00
C SER A 847 -0.82 -39.15 -11.50
N GLY A 848 -0.98 -39.32 -12.81
CA GLY A 848 -2.26 -39.63 -13.45
C GLY A 848 -2.88 -40.92 -12.91
N PRO A 849 -4.20 -41.12 -13.11
CA PRO A 849 -4.89 -42.31 -12.61
C PRO A 849 -4.31 -43.57 -13.28
N PRO A 850 -4.20 -44.69 -12.55
CA PRO A 850 -3.79 -45.95 -13.13
C PRO A 850 -4.80 -46.39 -14.20
N ARG A 851 -4.26 -46.83 -15.35
CA ARG A 851 -5.00 -47.41 -16.46
C ARG A 851 -5.76 -48.67 -16.06
#